data_AF-A0AA36HQD1-F1
#
_entry.id   AF-A0AA36HQD1-F1
#
_cell.length_a   1.000
_cell.length_b   1.000
_cell.length_c   1.000
_cell.angle_alpha   90.00
_cell.angle_beta   90.00
_cell.angle_gamma   90.00
#
_symmetry.space_group_name_H-M   'P 1'
#
loop_
_entity.id
_entity.type
_entity.pdbx_description
1 polymer ?
#
loop_
_entity_poly.entity_id
_entity_poly.type
_entity_poly.pdbx_seq_one_letter_code
_entity_poly.pdbx_strand_id
1 'polypeptide(L)'
;MDLEELLQSSLAEAGSCNAASALEGEQVFAVRPGLYLASEHGASNPQVMELCGICLVLNLTSGQGKVPNHFSSCRYINYELVDQPGEDILSRGIREGVKEIQASLDAGEPVLVHCNAGLSRSATVVTAWLMQNYSMKAAVEEVMQRRGRRLRLNVSFWMALAQWERELGKEGPSFDFTEWWLQDFGQMGFPEKRIREALEVGNWVDFEKAFQYLLGPCLTRKANAKSRPRRALKQLARDRQGVPGAVFRFIDGKQCSPEEAHALLAQLAEVDLEYVTNSLKSAQAEAAALQASDLDPPEDFMCLADASQKDIQSWEQQGLAAIGRGEVAACVLAGGQGTRLGFDGPKGCYDIGLPSHKPIFQILVEKLGRLVTLAKEAGGPKAFLPFLVMTSPMTHKQTVDFFEKHSFFGMPKDDVWFFAQGVMPCLTPEGKIILESAGVMASNPDGNGGVYPALKKSGCLDRLRSLGVKSVHCFSVDNPLCRPADPRFVGYCLSKNADCGNKCVWKATPQEKVGVMARKGGKPSVVEYSELDEERMKKRDAAGRLVFGAGNICNHFFSVDFLCDVVVPNMSAMFHLAHKKIPHAGDDGKTVKPDANNGWHSGVSWELLVVRGVKLEAFIFDVFPMSSRMACASSARVK
;
A
#
# COMPACT_ATOMS: atom_id res chain seq x y z
N MET A 1 -34.41 41.52 31.78
CA MET A 1 -33.10 40.98 32.21
C MET A 1 -33.00 39.64 31.54
N ASP A 2 -32.29 39.64 30.41
CA ASP A 2 -32.35 38.58 29.41
C ASP A 2 -31.35 37.48 29.73
N LEU A 3 -31.69 36.24 29.38
CA LEU A 3 -30.90 35.04 29.64
C LEU A 3 -29.51 35.10 28.96
N GLU A 4 -29.33 35.98 27.97
CA GLU A 4 -28.07 36.25 27.28
C GLU A 4 -27.04 36.98 28.16
N GLU A 5 -27.45 37.84 29.09
CA GLU A 5 -26.49 38.58 29.96
C GLU A 5 -25.90 37.68 31.07
N LEU A 6 -26.66 36.69 31.54
CA LEU A 6 -26.21 35.71 32.54
C LEU A 6 -25.27 34.65 31.95
N LEU A 7 -25.43 34.31 30.67
CA LEU A 7 -24.54 33.39 29.96
C LEU A 7 -23.20 34.04 29.58
N GLN A 8 -23.18 35.34 29.31
CA GLN A 8 -21.95 36.07 29.02
C GLN A 8 -21.09 36.31 30.26
N SER A 9 -21.68 36.48 31.46
CA SER A 9 -20.89 36.69 32.68
C SER A 9 -20.20 35.42 33.19
N SER A 10 -20.77 34.25 32.96
CA SER A 10 -20.18 32.96 33.37
C SER A 10 -18.99 32.52 32.51
N LEU A 11 -18.88 33.01 31.27
CA LEU A 11 -17.78 32.69 30.34
C LEU A 11 -16.60 33.67 30.45
N ALA A 12 -16.73 34.73 31.25
CA ALA A 12 -15.68 35.72 31.45
C ALA A 12 -14.66 35.33 32.54
N GLU A 13 -14.96 34.36 33.41
CA GLU A 13 -14.07 33.97 34.52
C GLU A 13 -13.20 32.70 34.26
N ALA A 14 -13.31 32.06 33.09
CA ALA A 14 -12.39 31.00 32.67
C ALA A 14 -11.88 31.28 31.25
N GLY A 15 -10.57 31.55 31.13
CA GLY A 15 -9.93 32.06 29.92
C GLY A 15 -10.34 31.36 28.61
N SER A 16 -11.08 32.08 27.76
CA SER A 16 -11.63 31.59 26.49
C SER A 16 -10.60 31.25 25.42
N CYS A 17 -9.32 31.62 25.62
CA CYS A 17 -8.24 31.28 24.68
C CYS A 17 -7.66 29.86 24.90
N ASN A 18 -7.83 29.26 26.09
CA ASN A 18 -7.24 27.95 26.43
C ASN A 18 -8.15 26.75 26.17
N ALA A 19 -9.48 26.89 26.29
CA ALA A 19 -10.40 25.76 26.08
C ALA A 19 -10.60 25.43 24.59
N ALA A 20 -10.69 26.44 23.73
CA ALA A 20 -10.83 26.24 22.28
C ALA A 20 -9.55 25.63 21.67
N SER A 21 -8.37 26.08 22.11
CA SER A 21 -7.07 25.53 21.67
C SER A 21 -6.81 24.12 22.22
N ALA A 22 -7.26 23.82 23.44
CA ALA A 22 -7.21 22.47 23.99
C ALA A 22 -8.10 21.49 23.19
N LEU A 23 -9.32 21.87 22.84
CA LEU A 23 -10.21 21.05 22.01
C LEU A 23 -9.66 20.85 20.58
N GLU A 24 -9.04 21.88 20.00
CA GLU A 24 -8.41 21.79 18.68
C GLU A 24 -7.23 20.80 18.65
N GLY A 25 -6.42 20.77 19.71
CA GLY A 25 -5.34 19.80 19.90
C GLY A 25 -5.84 18.35 19.99
N GLU A 26 -7.01 18.15 20.60
CA GLU A 26 -7.70 16.86 20.70
C GLU A 26 -8.54 16.52 19.45
N GLN A 27 -8.50 17.37 18.42
CA GLN A 27 -9.28 17.24 17.18
C GLN A 27 -10.80 17.19 17.41
N VAL A 28 -11.31 18.02 18.31
CA VAL A 28 -12.72 18.23 18.62
C VAL A 28 -13.07 19.68 18.29
N PHE A 29 -14.15 19.89 17.55
CA PHE A 29 -14.53 21.19 17.04
C PHE A 29 -15.97 21.50 17.41
N ALA A 30 -16.18 22.57 18.19
CA ALA A 30 -17.51 23.08 18.50
C ALA A 30 -18.10 23.78 17.26
N VAL A 31 -19.16 23.21 16.69
CA VAL A 31 -19.80 23.69 15.47
C VAL A 31 -20.95 24.65 15.79
N ARG A 32 -21.77 24.30 16.78
CA ARG A 32 -22.82 25.15 17.39
C ARG A 32 -22.84 24.87 18.89
N PRO A 33 -23.51 25.70 19.71
CA PRO A 33 -23.74 25.38 21.12
C PRO A 33 -24.30 23.96 21.27
N GLY A 34 -23.59 23.10 22.02
CA GLY A 34 -23.96 21.70 22.22
C GLY A 34 -23.66 20.74 21.07
N LEU A 35 -23.16 21.18 19.90
CA LEU A 35 -22.83 20.28 18.78
C LEU A 35 -21.33 20.27 18.47
N TYR A 36 -20.73 19.09 18.57
CA TYR A 36 -19.30 18.87 18.39
C TYR A 36 -19.02 17.89 17.26
N LEU A 37 -18.02 18.20 16.44
CA LEU A 37 -17.49 17.34 15.39
C LEU A 37 -16.09 16.87 15.79
N ALA A 38 -15.81 15.57 15.74
CA ALA A 38 -14.51 15.04 16.15
C ALA A 38 -13.95 13.94 15.22
N SER A 39 -12.65 13.71 15.38
CA SER A 39 -11.97 12.48 14.94
C SER A 39 -12.13 11.36 15.98
N GLU A 40 -11.64 10.17 15.67
CA GLU A 40 -11.51 9.06 16.62
C GLU A 40 -10.69 9.48 17.85
N HIS A 41 -9.62 10.24 17.68
CA HIS A 41 -8.79 10.69 18.79
C HIS A 41 -9.59 11.50 19.83
N GLY A 42 -10.38 12.47 19.36
CA GLY A 42 -11.24 13.27 20.21
C GLY A 42 -12.40 12.47 20.79
N ALA A 43 -12.96 11.54 20.01
CA ALA A 43 -14.06 10.68 20.43
C ALA A 43 -13.64 9.50 21.32
N SER A 44 -12.35 9.33 21.58
CA SER A 44 -11.82 8.36 22.53
C SER A 44 -11.24 9.03 23.79
N ASN A 45 -11.33 10.36 23.91
CA ASN A 45 -10.80 11.10 25.05
C ASN A 45 -11.89 11.37 26.13
N PRO A 46 -11.80 10.77 27.32
CA PRO A 46 -12.78 10.98 28.40
C PRO A 46 -12.83 12.42 28.92
N GLN A 47 -11.72 13.16 28.86
CA GLN A 47 -11.64 14.54 29.33
C GLN A 47 -12.46 15.48 28.44
N VAL A 48 -12.53 15.19 27.13
CA VAL A 48 -13.39 15.90 26.18
C VAL A 48 -14.86 15.71 26.54
N MET A 49 -15.26 14.49 26.89
CA MET A 49 -16.66 14.18 27.25
C MET A 49 -17.10 14.94 28.50
N GLU A 50 -16.23 15.01 29.51
CA GLU A 50 -16.49 15.72 30.77
C GLU A 50 -16.51 17.25 30.55
N LEU A 51 -15.52 17.78 29.84
CA LEU A 51 -15.38 19.22 29.58
C LEU A 51 -16.49 19.79 28.70
N CYS A 52 -16.98 19.00 27.73
CA CYS A 52 -18.07 19.39 26.83
C CYS A 52 -19.46 18.91 27.28
N GLY A 53 -19.54 18.16 28.39
CA GLY A 53 -20.81 17.62 28.91
C GLY A 53 -21.56 16.74 27.90
N ILE A 54 -20.84 15.92 27.13
CA ILE A 54 -21.44 15.15 26.02
C ILE A 54 -22.41 14.09 26.55
N CYS A 55 -23.65 14.15 26.07
CA CYS A 55 -24.74 13.23 26.42
C CYS A 55 -25.05 12.21 25.32
N LEU A 56 -24.75 12.54 24.05
CA LEU A 56 -24.94 11.66 22.90
C LEU A 56 -23.68 11.59 22.03
N VAL A 57 -23.26 10.39 21.66
CA VAL A 57 -22.21 10.15 20.67
C VAL A 57 -22.78 9.46 19.44
N LEU A 58 -22.61 10.09 18.28
CA LEU A 58 -22.88 9.49 16.97
C LEU A 58 -21.57 9.03 16.34
N ASN A 59 -21.38 7.71 16.30
CA ASN A 59 -20.27 7.07 15.63
C ASN A 59 -20.67 6.70 14.20
N LEU A 60 -19.86 7.09 13.21
CA LEU A 60 -20.10 6.82 11.79
C LEU A 60 -19.04 5.86 11.22
N THR A 61 -18.47 4.98 12.05
CA THR A 61 -17.41 4.03 11.65
C THR A 61 -17.92 2.60 11.49
N SER A 62 -17.25 1.81 10.64
CA SER A 62 -17.69 0.47 10.27
C SER A 62 -16.52 -0.52 10.15
N GLY A 63 -16.83 -1.81 10.22
CA GLY A 63 -15.88 -2.91 10.00
C GLY A 63 -14.64 -2.86 10.89
N GLN A 64 -13.47 -3.13 10.31
CA GLN A 64 -12.18 -3.10 11.02
C GLN A 64 -11.73 -1.71 11.47
N GLY A 65 -12.35 -0.64 10.94
CA GLY A 65 -12.12 0.74 11.36
C GLY A 65 -13.12 1.25 12.38
N LYS A 66 -13.96 0.37 12.95
CA LYS A 66 -14.98 0.72 13.94
C LYS A 66 -14.32 1.15 15.24
N VAL A 67 -14.58 2.39 15.62
CA VAL A 67 -14.17 2.94 16.92
C VAL A 67 -15.09 2.35 17.98
N PRO A 68 -14.56 1.71 19.04
CA PRO A 68 -15.40 1.15 20.10
C PRO A 68 -16.00 2.28 20.95
N ASN A 69 -17.11 1.99 21.64
CA ASN A 69 -17.63 2.91 22.63
C ASN A 69 -16.67 2.94 23.84
N HIS A 70 -16.07 4.10 24.10
CA HIS A 70 -15.15 4.30 25.22
C HIS A 70 -15.83 4.86 26.48
N PHE A 71 -17.16 5.05 26.45
CA PHE A 71 -17.88 5.79 27.48
C PHE A 71 -19.07 5.01 28.02
N SER A 72 -19.25 5.05 29.35
CA SER A 72 -20.33 4.37 30.06
C SER A 72 -21.52 5.27 30.40
N SER A 73 -21.35 6.60 30.32
CA SER A 73 -22.30 7.60 30.85
C SER A 73 -23.12 8.34 29.80
N CYS A 74 -22.93 8.07 28.50
CA CYS A 74 -23.63 8.75 27.40
C CYS A 74 -24.40 7.77 26.51
N ARG A 75 -25.42 8.27 25.81
CA ARG A 75 -26.09 7.53 24.74
C ARG A 75 -25.11 7.38 23.58
N TYR A 76 -25.02 6.18 23.00
CA TYR A 76 -24.08 5.89 21.92
C TYR A 76 -24.81 5.22 20.76
N ILE A 77 -24.82 5.86 19.60
CA ILE A 77 -25.45 5.36 18.38
C ILE A 77 -24.37 5.18 17.33
N ASN A 78 -24.30 3.99 16.75
CA ASN A 78 -23.37 3.70 15.67
C ASN A 78 -24.11 3.50 14.34
N TYR A 79 -23.86 4.39 13.40
CA TYR A 79 -24.25 4.25 12.00
C TYR A 79 -23.07 3.67 11.24
N GLU A 80 -23.11 2.37 10.96
CA GLU A 80 -22.05 1.70 10.22
C GLU A 80 -22.04 2.18 8.76
N LEU A 81 -21.12 3.10 8.46
CA LEU A 81 -20.91 3.70 7.14
C LEU A 81 -19.46 3.57 6.69
N VAL A 82 -19.25 3.11 5.46
CA VAL A 82 -17.93 3.04 4.82
C VAL A 82 -17.62 4.38 4.14
N ASP A 83 -16.37 4.84 4.22
CA ASP A 83 -15.96 6.11 3.59
C ASP A 83 -15.56 5.93 2.13
N GLN A 84 -16.49 5.47 1.28
CA GLN A 84 -16.24 5.15 -0.12
C GLN A 84 -17.31 5.73 -1.05
N PRO A 85 -16.95 6.05 -2.32
CA PRO A 85 -17.93 6.44 -3.34
C PRO A 85 -19.04 5.38 -3.49
N GLY A 86 -20.30 5.82 -3.46
CA GLY A 86 -21.48 4.98 -3.61
C GLY A 86 -22.11 4.52 -2.28
N GLU A 87 -21.46 4.74 -1.14
CA GLU A 87 -22.06 4.47 0.17
C GLU A 87 -23.33 5.34 0.37
N ASP A 88 -24.44 4.71 0.80
CA ASP A 88 -25.69 5.41 1.12
C ASP A 88 -25.62 6.12 2.48
N ILE A 89 -24.87 7.22 2.50
CA ILE A 89 -24.84 8.13 3.65
C ILE A 89 -26.14 8.91 3.81
N LEU A 90 -26.94 9.08 2.74
CA LEU A 90 -28.12 9.91 2.77
C LEU A 90 -29.20 9.29 3.68
N SER A 91 -29.50 8.00 3.49
CA SER A 91 -30.58 7.35 4.23
C SER A 91 -30.21 7.10 5.69
N ARG A 92 -29.01 6.56 5.96
CA ARG A 92 -28.62 6.12 7.31
C ARG A 92 -27.78 7.13 8.08
N GLY A 93 -26.97 7.93 7.40
CA GLY A 93 -26.13 8.95 8.03
C GLY A 93 -26.86 10.27 8.20
N ILE A 94 -27.34 10.84 7.09
CA ILE A 94 -27.96 12.17 7.06
C ILE A 94 -29.35 12.12 7.69
N ARG A 95 -30.32 11.38 7.14
CA ARG A 95 -31.71 11.45 7.61
C ARG A 95 -31.86 11.06 9.08
N GLU A 96 -31.28 9.92 9.47
CA GLU A 96 -31.34 9.46 10.86
C GLU A 96 -30.44 10.30 11.78
N GLY A 97 -29.20 10.57 11.38
CA GLY A 97 -28.26 11.32 12.20
C GLY A 97 -28.69 12.76 12.47
N VAL A 98 -29.25 13.46 11.47
CA VAL A 98 -29.80 14.82 11.65
C VAL A 98 -30.94 14.81 12.67
N LYS A 99 -31.80 13.79 12.64
CA LYS A 99 -32.93 13.64 13.57
C LYS A 99 -32.45 13.40 15.00
N GLU A 100 -31.45 12.53 15.19
CA GLU A 100 -30.85 12.27 16.51
C GLU A 100 -30.13 13.51 17.06
N ILE A 101 -29.38 14.22 16.22
CA ILE A 101 -28.72 15.48 16.61
C ILE A 101 -29.78 16.48 17.07
N GLN A 102 -30.84 16.70 16.26
CA GLN A 102 -31.86 17.68 16.59
C GLN A 102 -32.59 17.34 17.90
N ALA A 103 -33.02 16.08 18.06
CA ALA A 103 -33.73 15.64 19.26
C ALA A 103 -32.89 15.79 20.53
N SER A 104 -31.58 15.53 20.45
CA SER A 104 -30.67 15.70 21.57
C SER A 104 -30.47 17.18 21.92
N LEU A 105 -30.25 18.04 20.91
CA LEU A 105 -30.07 19.48 21.15
C LEU A 105 -31.35 20.15 21.69
N ASP A 106 -32.53 19.72 21.23
CA ASP A 106 -33.82 20.20 21.76
C ASP A 106 -34.03 19.82 23.23
N ALA A 107 -33.45 18.71 23.68
CA ALA A 107 -33.43 18.27 25.07
C ALA A 107 -32.35 18.97 25.91
N GLY A 108 -31.54 19.86 25.31
CA GLY A 108 -30.39 20.48 25.98
C GLY A 108 -29.23 19.51 26.21
N GLU A 109 -29.19 18.38 25.50
CA GLU A 109 -28.18 17.33 25.61
C GLU A 109 -27.08 17.51 24.54
N PRO A 110 -25.82 17.84 24.91
CA PRO A 110 -24.74 18.01 23.94
C PRO A 110 -24.38 16.73 23.17
N VAL A 111 -24.08 16.88 21.89
CA VAL A 111 -23.85 15.82 20.91
C VAL A 111 -22.44 15.88 20.33
N LEU A 112 -21.76 14.73 20.32
CA LEU A 112 -20.50 14.52 19.60
C LEU A 112 -20.72 13.62 18.38
N VAL A 113 -20.40 14.12 17.19
CA VAL A 113 -20.47 13.34 15.94
C VAL A 113 -19.06 13.06 15.45
N HIS A 114 -18.72 11.79 15.24
CA HIS A 114 -17.37 11.41 14.84
C HIS A 114 -17.31 10.28 13.81
N CYS A 115 -16.19 10.26 13.09
CA CYS A 115 -15.71 9.11 12.32
C CYS A 115 -14.20 8.98 12.61
N ASN A 116 -13.44 8.23 11.81
CA ASN A 116 -12.00 8.09 12.08
C ASN A 116 -11.25 9.44 12.03
N ALA A 117 -11.43 10.24 10.98
CA ALA A 117 -10.65 11.47 10.77
C ALA A 117 -11.43 12.78 11.00
N GLY A 118 -12.74 12.72 11.25
CA GLY A 118 -13.58 13.91 11.41
C GLY A 118 -13.70 14.77 10.15
N LEU A 119 -13.45 14.21 8.96
CA LEU A 119 -13.24 14.95 7.70
C LEU A 119 -14.23 14.65 6.58
N SER A 120 -14.89 13.50 6.61
CA SER A 120 -15.76 13.01 5.54
C SER A 120 -17.13 12.60 6.09
N ARG A 121 -17.30 11.38 6.62
CA ARG A 121 -18.60 10.88 7.14
C ARG A 121 -19.24 11.79 8.21
N SER A 122 -18.55 12.03 9.33
CA SER A 122 -19.08 12.89 10.40
C SER A 122 -19.23 14.35 9.98
N ALA A 123 -18.31 14.86 9.17
CA ALA A 123 -18.44 16.20 8.60
C ALA A 123 -19.66 16.30 7.69
N THR A 124 -19.99 15.25 6.93
CA THR A 124 -21.18 15.19 6.06
C THR A 124 -22.46 15.30 6.89
N VAL A 125 -22.61 14.49 7.94
CA VAL A 125 -23.82 14.49 8.78
C VAL A 125 -23.98 15.82 9.54
N VAL A 126 -22.89 16.37 10.08
CA VAL A 126 -22.93 17.69 10.76
C VAL A 126 -23.25 18.82 9.78
N THR A 127 -22.69 18.78 8.56
CA THR A 127 -23.02 19.75 7.51
C THR A 127 -24.49 19.65 7.13
N ALA A 128 -25.02 18.43 6.97
CA ALA A 128 -26.43 18.21 6.65
C ALA A 128 -27.38 18.70 7.76
N TRP A 129 -26.99 18.60 9.03
CA TRP A 129 -27.77 19.14 10.15
C TRP A 129 -27.82 20.67 10.09
N LEU A 130 -26.69 21.35 9.85
CA LEU A 130 -26.66 22.80 9.64
C LEU A 130 -27.54 23.23 8.46
N MET A 131 -27.56 22.44 7.39
CA MET A 131 -28.36 22.73 6.20
C MET A 131 -29.86 22.80 6.46
N GLN A 132 -30.38 22.39 7.62
CA GLN A 132 -31.78 22.67 7.99
C GLN A 132 -32.05 24.19 8.00
N ASN A 133 -31.12 24.99 8.55
CA ASN A 133 -31.27 26.43 8.70
C ASN A 133 -30.39 27.25 7.75
N TYR A 134 -29.39 26.63 7.13
CA TYR A 134 -28.44 27.28 6.23
C TYR A 134 -28.53 26.71 4.80
N SER A 135 -28.00 27.43 3.81
CA SER A 135 -27.71 26.82 2.51
C SER A 135 -26.54 25.83 2.64
N MET A 136 -26.40 24.88 1.72
CA MET A 136 -25.25 23.97 1.65
C MET A 136 -23.94 24.75 1.68
N LYS A 137 -23.83 25.86 0.93
CA LYS A 137 -22.63 26.70 0.94
C LYS A 137 -22.30 27.25 2.33
N ALA A 138 -23.27 27.90 2.97
CA ALA A 138 -23.06 28.48 4.30
C ALA A 138 -22.75 27.42 5.36
N ALA A 139 -23.39 26.24 5.28
CA ALA A 139 -23.10 25.12 6.17
C ALA A 139 -21.67 24.60 5.99
N VAL A 140 -21.22 24.39 4.74
CA VAL A 140 -19.85 23.94 4.44
C VAL A 140 -18.81 24.95 4.89
N GLU A 141 -19.04 26.24 4.64
CA GLU A 141 -18.15 27.32 5.06
C GLU A 141 -18.05 27.41 6.58
N GLU A 142 -19.16 27.30 7.32
CA GLU A 142 -19.16 27.27 8.79
C GLU A 142 -18.33 26.08 9.31
N VAL A 143 -18.55 24.86 8.80
CA VAL A 143 -17.78 23.68 9.25
C VAL A 143 -16.30 23.84 8.93
N MET A 144 -15.93 24.35 7.75
CA MET A 144 -14.53 24.60 7.41
C MET A 144 -13.90 25.67 8.31
N GLN A 145 -14.62 26.76 8.60
CA GLN A 145 -14.16 27.83 9.49
C GLN A 145 -13.92 27.31 10.90
N ARG A 146 -14.86 26.54 11.46
CA ARG A 146 -14.75 25.96 12.81
C ARG A 146 -13.63 24.95 12.95
N ARG A 147 -13.22 24.32 11.84
CA ARG A 147 -12.16 23.29 11.83
C ARG A 147 -10.79 23.79 11.43
N GLY A 148 -10.68 25.01 10.91
CA GLY A 148 -9.43 25.56 10.39
C GLY A 148 -8.82 24.79 9.20
N ARG A 149 -9.57 23.86 8.58
CA ARG A 149 -9.07 23.00 7.50
C ARG A 149 -10.18 22.57 6.54
N ARG A 150 -9.82 22.31 5.29
CA ARG A 150 -10.76 21.82 4.26
C ARG A 150 -11.38 20.48 4.64
N LEU A 151 -12.65 20.31 4.29
CA LEU A 151 -13.32 19.01 4.31
C LEU A 151 -12.77 18.09 3.22
N ARG A 152 -12.88 16.77 3.44
CA ARG A 152 -12.46 15.73 2.49
C ARG A 152 -13.56 14.69 2.31
N LEU A 153 -14.75 15.16 1.95
CA LEU A 153 -15.88 14.29 1.62
C LEU A 153 -15.56 13.55 0.32
N ASN A 154 -15.95 12.28 0.24
CA ASN A 154 -15.98 11.61 -1.04
C ASN A 154 -17.09 12.20 -1.92
N VAL A 155 -17.02 11.89 -3.21
CA VAL A 155 -17.98 12.36 -4.22
C VAL A 155 -19.45 12.12 -3.85
N SER A 156 -19.82 10.88 -3.53
CA SER A 156 -21.22 10.54 -3.28
C SER A 156 -21.76 11.28 -2.07
N PHE A 157 -20.89 11.70 -1.13
CA PHE A 157 -21.30 12.48 0.02
C PHE A 157 -21.56 13.95 -0.34
N TRP A 158 -20.77 14.53 -1.24
CA TRP A 158 -21.11 15.85 -1.80
C TRP A 158 -22.46 15.83 -2.52
N MET A 159 -22.72 14.78 -3.29
CA MET A 159 -23.99 14.61 -3.99
C MET A 159 -25.15 14.30 -3.05
N ALA A 160 -24.90 13.57 -1.96
CA ALA A 160 -25.88 13.36 -0.89
C ALA A 160 -26.25 14.67 -0.19
N LEU A 161 -25.28 15.56 0.07
CA LEU A 161 -25.58 16.90 0.59
C LEU A 161 -26.39 17.73 -0.41
N ALA A 162 -26.03 17.70 -1.70
CA ALA A 162 -26.80 18.37 -2.74
C ALA A 162 -28.23 17.82 -2.85
N GLN A 163 -28.41 16.50 -2.72
CA GLN A 163 -29.73 15.87 -2.67
C GLN A 163 -30.51 16.29 -1.42
N TRP A 164 -29.84 16.31 -0.26
CA TRP A 164 -30.43 16.76 0.99
C TRP A 164 -30.90 18.22 0.93
N GLU A 165 -30.14 19.11 0.29
CA GLU A 165 -30.55 20.50 0.07
C GLU A 165 -31.88 20.59 -0.71
N ARG A 166 -32.05 19.73 -1.72
CA ARG A 166 -33.31 19.63 -2.49
C ARG A 166 -34.44 19.03 -1.66
N GLU A 167 -34.17 18.02 -0.84
CA GLU A 167 -35.17 17.42 0.07
C GLU A 167 -35.67 18.44 1.11
N LEU A 168 -34.83 19.40 1.49
CA LEU A 168 -35.21 20.53 2.34
C LEU A 168 -35.97 21.66 1.61
N GLY A 169 -36.29 21.47 0.32
CA GLY A 169 -37.02 22.44 -0.50
C GLY A 169 -36.22 23.69 -0.89
N LYS A 170 -34.89 23.64 -0.81
CA LYS A 170 -34.01 24.76 -1.17
C LYS A 170 -33.52 24.62 -2.61
N GLU A 171 -33.29 25.75 -3.29
CA GLU A 171 -32.65 25.75 -4.60
C GLU A 171 -31.17 25.35 -4.46
N GLY A 172 -30.73 24.30 -5.17
CA GLY A 172 -29.37 23.77 -5.03
C GLY A 172 -28.92 22.75 -6.10
N PRO A 173 -27.61 22.42 -6.13
CA PRO A 173 -26.63 22.68 -5.06
C PRO A 173 -26.20 24.16 -4.97
N SER A 174 -26.25 24.75 -3.78
CA SER A 174 -25.76 26.11 -3.54
C SER A 174 -24.25 26.19 -3.35
N PHE A 175 -23.59 25.05 -3.12
CA PHE A 175 -22.14 24.92 -3.02
C PHE A 175 -21.57 24.24 -4.26
N ASP A 176 -20.65 24.91 -4.95
CA ASP A 176 -19.91 24.34 -6.07
C ASP A 176 -18.74 23.50 -5.56
N PHE A 177 -18.92 22.18 -5.55
CA PHE A 177 -17.87 21.22 -5.19
C PHE A 177 -17.07 20.70 -6.40
N THR A 178 -17.13 21.36 -7.57
CA THR A 178 -16.42 20.93 -8.79
C THR A 178 -14.93 20.81 -8.59
N GLU A 179 -14.28 21.80 -7.98
CA GLU A 179 -12.82 21.82 -7.79
C GLU A 179 -12.33 20.64 -6.94
N TRP A 180 -13.17 20.15 -6.01
CA TRP A 180 -12.88 18.94 -5.23
C TRP A 180 -12.95 17.71 -6.13
N TRP A 181 -13.94 17.64 -7.02
CA TRP A 181 -14.06 16.58 -8.02
C TRP A 181 -12.92 16.56 -9.03
N LEU A 182 -12.48 17.74 -9.48
CA LEU A 182 -11.33 17.88 -10.37
C LEU A 182 -10.06 17.39 -9.73
N GLN A 183 -9.85 17.67 -8.44
CA GLN A 183 -8.69 17.21 -7.71
C GLN A 183 -8.68 15.68 -7.57
N ASP A 184 -9.81 15.08 -7.19
CA ASP A 184 -9.89 13.64 -6.94
C ASP A 184 -9.86 12.82 -8.24
N PHE A 185 -10.65 13.18 -9.25
CA PHE A 185 -10.69 12.47 -10.52
C PHE A 185 -9.56 12.86 -11.48
N GLY A 186 -8.99 14.06 -11.35
CA GLY A 186 -7.79 14.45 -12.08
C GLY A 186 -6.58 13.62 -11.70
N GLN A 187 -6.42 13.25 -10.42
CA GLN A 187 -5.40 12.28 -9.96
C GLN A 187 -5.62 10.89 -10.55
N MET A 188 -6.87 10.55 -10.87
CA MET A 188 -7.25 9.30 -11.54
C MET A 188 -7.15 9.38 -13.09
N GLY A 189 -6.66 10.49 -13.64
CA GLY A 189 -6.42 10.67 -15.08
C GLY A 189 -7.63 11.08 -15.91
N PHE A 190 -8.76 11.46 -15.28
CA PHE A 190 -9.92 11.96 -16.02
C PHE A 190 -9.69 13.43 -16.46
N PRO A 191 -9.98 13.79 -17.73
CA PRO A 191 -9.85 15.15 -18.20
C PRO A 191 -10.82 16.10 -17.48
N GLU A 192 -10.35 17.29 -17.09
CA GLU A 192 -11.12 18.31 -16.37
C GLU A 192 -12.50 18.58 -16.98
N LYS A 193 -12.53 18.79 -18.31
CA LYS A 193 -13.76 19.04 -19.07
C LYS A 193 -14.83 17.95 -18.85
N ARG A 194 -14.40 16.70 -18.78
CA ARG A 194 -15.29 15.54 -18.67
C ARG A 194 -15.82 15.38 -17.25
N ILE A 195 -15.03 15.77 -16.26
CA ILE A 195 -15.45 15.85 -14.86
C ILE A 195 -16.53 16.93 -14.69
N ARG A 196 -16.34 18.11 -15.31
CA ARG A 196 -17.35 19.19 -15.27
C ARG A 196 -18.68 18.76 -15.94
N GLU A 197 -18.62 18.19 -17.13
CA GLU A 197 -19.82 17.72 -17.84
C GLU A 197 -20.54 16.57 -17.10
N ALA A 198 -19.80 15.73 -16.36
CA ALA A 198 -20.38 14.67 -15.53
C ALA A 198 -21.22 15.20 -14.38
N LEU A 199 -20.79 16.28 -13.72
CA LEU A 199 -21.58 16.93 -12.65
C LEU A 199 -22.92 17.43 -13.19
N GLU A 200 -22.88 18.04 -14.37
CA GLU A 200 -24.06 18.55 -15.05
C GLU A 200 -25.04 17.42 -15.41
N VAL A 201 -24.55 16.29 -15.94
CA VAL A 201 -25.41 15.18 -16.37
C VAL A 201 -26.06 14.42 -15.20
N GLY A 202 -25.32 14.20 -14.12
CA GLY A 202 -25.91 13.71 -12.87
C GLY A 202 -26.75 14.75 -12.15
N ASN A 203 -26.90 15.94 -12.72
CA ASN A 203 -27.63 17.05 -12.14
C ASN A 203 -27.23 17.29 -10.67
N TRP A 204 -25.93 17.09 -10.38
CA TRP A 204 -25.28 17.27 -9.08
C TRP A 204 -25.80 16.44 -7.90
N VAL A 205 -26.75 15.52 -8.12
CA VAL A 205 -27.33 14.69 -7.05
C VAL A 205 -27.41 13.21 -7.41
N ASP A 206 -27.42 12.89 -8.70
CA ASP A 206 -27.49 11.51 -9.19
C ASP A 206 -26.06 11.02 -9.44
N PHE A 207 -25.44 10.48 -8.39
CA PHE A 207 -24.06 9.99 -8.44
C PHE A 207 -23.88 8.94 -9.51
N GLU A 208 -24.81 8.00 -9.61
CA GLU A 208 -24.71 6.92 -10.59
C GLU A 208 -24.76 7.48 -12.02
N LYS A 209 -25.63 8.44 -12.30
CA LYS A 209 -25.71 9.09 -13.61
C LYS A 209 -24.52 10.01 -13.90
N ALA A 210 -24.02 10.76 -12.91
CA ALA A 210 -22.83 11.59 -13.05
C ALA A 210 -21.61 10.72 -13.36
N PHE A 211 -21.43 9.65 -12.58
CA PHE A 211 -20.34 8.71 -12.71
C PHE A 211 -20.42 7.94 -14.04
N GLN A 212 -21.61 7.49 -14.45
CA GLN A 212 -21.83 6.90 -15.77
C GLN A 212 -21.46 7.87 -16.92
N TYR A 213 -21.71 9.17 -16.76
CA TYR A 213 -21.30 10.18 -17.75
C TYR A 213 -19.80 10.51 -17.68
N LEU A 214 -19.20 10.54 -16.50
CA LEU A 214 -17.74 10.64 -16.33
C LEU A 214 -17.06 9.49 -17.06
N LEU A 215 -17.68 8.33 -17.07
CA LEU A 215 -17.29 7.15 -17.84
C LEU A 215 -17.75 7.20 -19.32
N GLY A 216 -18.31 8.32 -19.80
CA GLY A 216 -18.86 8.61 -21.13
C GLY A 216 -17.94 8.39 -22.37
N PRO A 217 -18.38 8.78 -23.58
CA PRO A 217 -18.10 8.02 -24.79
C PRO A 217 -16.72 8.26 -25.45
N CYS A 218 -15.71 7.44 -25.09
CA CYS A 218 -14.84 6.81 -26.12
C CYS A 218 -15.63 5.76 -26.93
N LEU A 219 -16.92 5.59 -26.63
CA LEU A 219 -17.93 4.83 -27.35
C LEU A 219 -19.13 5.73 -27.66
N THR A 220 -19.02 6.59 -28.70
CA THR A 220 -20.07 7.04 -29.66
C THR A 220 -19.89 8.46 -30.22
N ARG A 221 -19.57 8.57 -31.52
CA ARG A 221 -20.21 9.43 -32.54
C ARG A 221 -20.09 8.62 -33.85
N LYS A 222 -21.15 8.27 -34.60
CA LYS A 222 -22.49 8.83 -34.75
C LYS A 222 -23.54 7.72 -34.94
N ALA A 223 -24.69 7.98 -34.32
CA ALA A 223 -26.05 7.85 -34.82
C ALA A 223 -26.58 6.51 -35.36
N ASN A 224 -27.65 6.11 -34.67
CA ASN A 224 -28.86 5.43 -35.13
C ASN A 224 -28.98 3.90 -34.98
N ALA A 225 -30.10 3.58 -34.31
CA ALA A 225 -30.83 2.33 -34.27
C ALA A 225 -30.33 1.23 -33.32
N LYS A 226 -30.88 1.29 -32.09
CA LYS A 226 -31.47 0.18 -31.32
C LYS A 226 -30.56 -1.02 -30.98
N SER A 227 -30.44 -1.21 -29.66
CA SER A 227 -29.97 -2.40 -28.94
C SER A 227 -28.45 -2.56 -28.78
N ARG A 228 -27.97 -2.59 -27.52
CA ARG A 228 -27.04 -3.58 -26.93
C ARG A 228 -26.07 -3.07 -25.82
N PRO A 229 -26.55 -2.73 -24.60
CA PRO A 229 -25.71 -2.79 -23.38
C PRO A 229 -25.46 -4.24 -22.94
N ARG A 230 -26.42 -5.15 -23.21
CA ARG A 230 -26.29 -6.59 -22.96
C ARG A 230 -25.20 -7.30 -23.77
N ARG A 231 -24.58 -6.65 -24.77
CA ARG A 231 -23.59 -7.30 -25.63
C ARG A 231 -22.15 -7.08 -25.16
N ALA A 232 -21.79 -5.97 -24.50
CA ALA A 232 -20.43 -5.73 -24.00
C ALA A 232 -20.11 -6.53 -22.73
N LEU A 233 -21.06 -6.64 -21.79
CA LEU A 233 -21.00 -7.59 -20.67
C LEU A 233 -20.99 -9.04 -21.16
N LYS A 234 -21.74 -9.34 -22.23
CA LYS A 234 -21.64 -10.62 -22.92
C LYS A 234 -20.37 -10.76 -23.77
N GLN A 235 -19.65 -9.69 -24.10
CA GLN A 235 -18.44 -9.71 -24.93
C GLN A 235 -17.24 -9.99 -24.02
N LEU A 236 -17.14 -9.33 -22.85
CA LEU A 236 -16.20 -9.75 -21.78
C LEU A 236 -16.47 -11.19 -21.29
N ALA A 237 -17.73 -11.64 -21.29
CA ALA A 237 -18.08 -13.03 -20.98
C ALA A 237 -17.98 -14.00 -22.20
N ARG A 238 -17.84 -13.51 -23.44
CA ARG A 238 -17.73 -14.31 -24.69
C ARG A 238 -16.33 -14.30 -25.29
N ASP A 239 -15.48 -13.33 -24.99
CA ASP A 239 -14.08 -13.24 -25.40
C ASP A 239 -13.22 -14.19 -24.54
N ARG A 240 -13.70 -15.43 -24.47
CA ARG A 240 -13.19 -16.59 -23.73
C ARG A 240 -11.88 -17.07 -24.32
N GLN A 241 -10.81 -16.35 -24.06
CA GLN A 241 -9.46 -16.91 -24.03
C GLN A 241 -8.71 -16.28 -22.86
N GLY A 242 -8.83 -16.85 -21.65
CA GLY A 242 -7.96 -16.51 -20.52
C GLY A 242 -8.62 -16.49 -19.14
N VAL A 243 -9.85 -15.98 -19.01
CA VAL A 243 -10.58 -15.96 -17.71
C VAL A 243 -11.63 -17.08 -17.70
N PRO A 244 -11.48 -18.13 -16.88
CA PRO A 244 -12.50 -19.18 -16.79
C PRO A 244 -13.82 -18.58 -16.27
N GLY A 245 -14.96 -18.99 -16.84
CA GLY A 245 -16.29 -18.55 -16.40
C GLY A 245 -16.62 -18.81 -14.91
N ALA A 246 -15.74 -19.51 -14.18
CA ALA A 246 -15.83 -19.69 -12.75
C ALA A 246 -15.67 -18.37 -11.96
N VAL A 247 -14.95 -17.37 -12.48
CA VAL A 247 -14.71 -16.09 -11.78
C VAL A 247 -15.98 -15.22 -11.75
N PHE A 248 -16.88 -15.38 -12.71
CA PHE A 248 -18.15 -14.64 -12.75
C PHE A 248 -19.34 -15.44 -12.20
N ARG A 249 -19.11 -16.64 -11.63
CA ARG A 249 -20.20 -17.56 -11.25
C ARG A 249 -21.20 -16.94 -10.29
N PHE A 250 -20.75 -16.09 -9.36
CA PHE A 250 -21.62 -15.43 -8.38
C PHE A 250 -22.37 -14.23 -8.99
N ILE A 251 -21.76 -13.54 -9.96
CA ILE A 251 -22.43 -12.47 -10.73
C ILE A 251 -23.52 -13.07 -11.61
N ASP A 252 -23.18 -14.11 -12.37
CA ASP A 252 -24.13 -14.80 -13.26
C ASP A 252 -25.24 -15.51 -12.47
N GLY A 253 -24.89 -16.05 -11.30
CA GLY A 253 -25.82 -16.71 -10.38
C GLY A 253 -26.69 -15.75 -9.55
N LYS A 254 -26.48 -14.43 -9.62
CA LYS A 254 -27.13 -13.42 -8.76
C LYS A 254 -26.92 -13.70 -7.25
N GLN A 255 -25.76 -14.24 -6.91
CA GLN A 255 -25.35 -14.58 -5.55
C GLN A 255 -24.38 -13.54 -4.97
N CYS A 256 -24.09 -12.46 -5.71
CA CYS A 256 -23.31 -11.32 -5.22
C CYS A 256 -24.18 -10.05 -5.23
N SER A 257 -23.89 -9.13 -4.30
CA SER A 257 -24.44 -7.77 -4.34
C SER A 257 -23.84 -6.97 -5.52
N PRO A 258 -24.48 -5.87 -5.95
CA PRO A 258 -23.90 -4.96 -6.93
C PRO A 258 -22.51 -4.43 -6.52
N GLU A 259 -22.31 -4.17 -5.24
CA GLU A 259 -21.04 -3.70 -4.67
C GLU A 259 -19.96 -4.77 -4.74
N GLU A 260 -20.28 -6.02 -4.41
CA GLU A 260 -19.38 -7.16 -4.53
C GLU A 260 -18.99 -7.41 -6.00
N ALA A 261 -19.96 -7.35 -6.91
CA ALA A 261 -19.70 -7.45 -8.35
C ALA A 261 -18.75 -6.33 -8.83
N HIS A 262 -18.98 -5.09 -8.38
CA HIS A 262 -18.14 -3.95 -8.74
C HIS A 262 -16.71 -4.09 -8.18
N ALA A 263 -16.58 -4.47 -6.90
CA ALA A 263 -15.28 -4.71 -6.26
C ALA A 263 -14.49 -5.79 -6.99
N LEU A 264 -15.14 -6.89 -7.40
CA LEU A 264 -14.50 -7.96 -8.15
C LEU A 264 -14.06 -7.49 -9.53
N LEU A 265 -14.91 -6.75 -10.25
CA LEU A 265 -14.57 -6.20 -11.57
C LEU A 265 -13.40 -5.22 -11.50
N ALA A 266 -13.34 -4.36 -10.48
CA ALA A 266 -12.22 -3.44 -10.26
C ALA A 266 -10.91 -4.19 -10.00
N GLN A 267 -10.94 -5.24 -9.18
CA GLN A 267 -9.77 -6.09 -8.95
C GLN A 267 -9.30 -6.79 -10.24
N LEU A 268 -10.23 -7.34 -11.02
CA LEU A 268 -9.91 -8.03 -12.28
C LEU A 268 -9.38 -7.07 -13.36
N ALA A 269 -9.81 -5.81 -13.36
CA ALA A 269 -9.33 -4.80 -14.30
C ALA A 269 -7.84 -4.44 -14.10
N GLU A 270 -7.33 -4.58 -12.87
CA GLU A 270 -5.91 -4.38 -12.55
C GLU A 270 -5.04 -5.61 -12.89
N VAL A 271 -5.65 -6.76 -13.22
CA VAL A 271 -4.91 -7.99 -13.54
C VAL A 271 -4.51 -8.00 -15.01
N ASP A 272 -3.21 -7.94 -15.27
CA ASP A 272 -2.66 -8.28 -16.58
C ASP A 272 -2.70 -9.80 -16.77
N LEU A 273 -3.74 -10.29 -17.44
CA LEU A 273 -3.96 -11.72 -17.66
C LEU A 273 -2.90 -12.36 -18.56
N GLU A 274 -2.34 -11.61 -19.50
CA GLU A 274 -1.27 -12.12 -20.35
C GLU A 274 0.00 -12.32 -19.53
N TYR A 275 0.36 -11.33 -18.71
CA TYR A 275 1.46 -11.44 -17.75
C TYR A 275 1.26 -12.62 -16.79
N VAL A 276 0.09 -12.74 -16.16
CA VAL A 276 -0.21 -13.87 -15.24
C VAL A 276 -0.11 -15.21 -15.95
N THR A 277 -0.65 -15.32 -17.16
CA THR A 277 -0.63 -16.56 -17.94
C THR A 277 0.79 -16.96 -18.34
N ASN A 278 1.59 -15.99 -18.81
CA ASN A 278 2.97 -16.22 -19.19
C ASN A 278 3.83 -16.59 -17.97
N SER A 279 3.61 -15.92 -16.84
CA SER A 279 4.26 -16.23 -15.57
C SER A 279 3.93 -17.62 -15.06
N LEU A 280 2.66 -18.03 -15.10
CA LEU A 280 2.27 -19.38 -14.73
C LEU A 280 2.93 -20.44 -15.62
N LYS A 281 2.90 -20.24 -16.94
CA LYS A 281 3.51 -21.18 -17.90
C LYS A 281 5.00 -21.32 -17.68
N SER A 282 5.70 -20.20 -17.46
CA SER A 282 7.14 -20.21 -17.16
C SER A 282 7.42 -20.97 -15.85
N ALA A 283 6.69 -20.66 -14.78
CA ALA A 283 6.85 -21.30 -13.49
C ALA A 283 6.56 -22.81 -13.54
N GLN A 284 5.56 -23.24 -14.31
CA GLN A 284 5.25 -24.65 -14.55
C GLN A 284 6.35 -25.36 -15.34
N ALA A 285 6.90 -24.70 -16.37
CA ALA A 285 8.00 -25.24 -17.16
C ALA A 285 9.27 -25.41 -16.32
N GLU A 286 9.59 -24.43 -15.48
CA GLU A 286 10.72 -24.50 -14.54
C GLU A 286 10.51 -25.61 -13.49
N ALA A 287 9.30 -25.69 -12.92
CA ALA A 287 8.96 -26.75 -11.97
C ALA A 287 9.10 -28.17 -12.59
N ALA A 288 8.77 -28.33 -13.87
CA ALA A 288 8.94 -29.58 -14.60
C ALA A 288 10.40 -29.85 -15.02
N ALA A 289 11.19 -28.80 -15.23
CA ALA A 289 12.60 -28.88 -15.60
C ALA A 289 13.55 -29.13 -14.41
N LEU A 290 13.04 -29.17 -13.18
CA LEU A 290 13.75 -29.61 -11.97
C LEU A 290 14.09 -31.12 -12.04
N GLN A 291 14.96 -31.48 -12.97
CA GLN A 291 15.90 -32.58 -12.77
C GLN A 291 17.15 -32.04 -12.09
N ALA A 292 17.91 -32.92 -11.44
CA ALA A 292 19.16 -32.60 -10.76
C ALA A 292 20.12 -31.85 -11.69
N SER A 293 20.03 -30.53 -11.70
CA SER A 293 20.93 -29.67 -12.44
C SER A 293 22.28 -29.71 -11.74
N ASP A 294 23.36 -29.78 -12.52
CA ASP A 294 24.70 -29.57 -11.98
C ASP A 294 24.75 -28.20 -11.30
N LEU A 295 25.04 -28.25 -10.00
CA LEU A 295 25.23 -27.10 -9.13
C LEU A 295 26.72 -26.95 -8.89
N ASP A 296 27.28 -25.89 -9.45
CA ASP A 296 28.68 -25.55 -9.27
C ASP A 296 28.83 -24.48 -8.19
N PRO A 297 29.97 -24.46 -7.47
CA PRO A 297 30.28 -23.38 -6.54
C PRO A 297 30.32 -22.03 -7.26
N PRO A 298 30.13 -20.91 -6.53
CA PRO A 298 30.30 -19.59 -7.11
C PRO A 298 31.75 -19.38 -7.56
N GLU A 299 31.94 -18.84 -8.77
CA GLU A 299 33.24 -18.42 -9.30
C GLU A 299 33.44 -16.91 -9.11
N ASP A 300 34.70 -16.45 -9.19
CA ASP A 300 35.07 -15.02 -9.12
C ASP A 300 34.51 -14.26 -7.91
N PHE A 301 34.37 -14.98 -6.80
CA PHE A 301 33.80 -14.46 -5.57
C PHE A 301 34.86 -13.71 -4.74
N MET A 302 34.66 -12.41 -4.52
CA MET A 302 35.59 -11.59 -3.73
C MET A 302 35.22 -11.60 -2.25
N CYS A 303 36.16 -11.98 -1.39
CA CYS A 303 36.01 -11.73 0.05
C CYS A 303 36.57 -10.35 0.39
N LEU A 304 35.71 -9.39 0.77
CA LEU A 304 36.16 -8.04 1.12
C LEU A 304 37.08 -8.02 2.35
N ALA A 305 37.04 -9.05 3.20
CA ALA A 305 37.96 -9.19 4.33
C ALA A 305 39.35 -9.65 3.90
N ASP A 306 39.47 -10.33 2.75
CA ASP A 306 40.74 -10.83 2.21
C ASP A 306 41.34 -9.84 1.19
N ALA A 307 40.59 -8.80 0.80
CA ALA A 307 41.03 -7.77 -0.12
C ALA A 307 42.12 -6.88 0.49
N SER A 308 43.04 -6.41 -0.35
CA SER A 308 44.09 -5.50 0.12
C SER A 308 43.49 -4.17 0.58
N GLN A 309 44.14 -3.51 1.55
CA GLN A 309 43.70 -2.20 2.02
C GLN A 309 43.64 -1.17 0.88
N LYS A 310 44.55 -1.28 -0.10
CA LYS A 310 44.58 -0.44 -1.30
C LYS A 310 43.33 -0.63 -2.17
N ASP A 311 42.90 -1.88 -2.37
CA ASP A 311 41.70 -2.17 -3.16
C ASP A 311 40.44 -1.66 -2.46
N ILE A 312 40.32 -1.89 -1.15
CA ILE A 312 39.20 -1.40 -0.34
C ILE A 312 39.10 0.13 -0.43
N GLN A 313 40.22 0.84 -0.28
CA GLN A 313 40.27 2.30 -0.40
C GLN A 313 39.89 2.76 -1.81
N SER A 314 40.39 2.07 -2.84
CA SER A 314 40.06 2.40 -4.24
C SER A 314 38.57 2.25 -4.51
N TRP A 315 37.96 1.15 -4.07
CA TRP A 315 36.51 0.94 -4.22
C TRP A 315 35.71 1.97 -3.43
N GLU A 316 36.08 2.23 -2.17
CA GLU A 316 35.42 3.25 -1.36
C GLU A 316 35.44 4.62 -2.03
N GLN A 317 36.59 5.03 -2.58
CA GLN A 317 36.73 6.28 -3.32
C GLN A 317 35.88 6.30 -4.60
N GLN A 318 35.90 5.22 -5.39
CA GLN A 318 35.11 5.12 -6.62
C GLN A 318 33.60 5.19 -6.33
N GLY A 319 33.12 4.46 -5.32
CA GLY A 319 31.72 4.47 -4.92
C GLY A 319 31.29 5.83 -4.38
N LEU A 320 32.11 6.46 -3.52
CA LEU A 320 31.80 7.79 -2.98
C LEU A 320 31.78 8.85 -4.07
N ALA A 321 32.69 8.78 -5.04
CA ALA A 321 32.70 9.67 -6.20
C ALA A 321 31.45 9.48 -7.07
N ALA A 322 30.95 8.25 -7.26
CA ALA A 322 29.70 7.99 -7.97
C ALA A 322 28.48 8.59 -7.24
N ILE A 323 28.45 8.49 -5.91
CA ILE A 323 27.44 9.18 -5.08
C ILE A 323 27.54 10.70 -5.24
N GLY A 324 28.77 11.24 -5.24
CA GLY A 324 29.03 12.67 -5.44
C GLY A 324 28.54 13.21 -6.78
N ARG A 325 28.57 12.39 -7.83
CA ARG A 325 28.00 12.70 -9.16
C ARG A 325 26.48 12.45 -9.24
N GLY A 326 25.88 11.86 -8.21
CA GLY A 326 24.47 11.47 -8.16
C GLY A 326 24.12 10.34 -9.13
N GLU A 327 25.04 9.40 -9.30
CA GLU A 327 24.91 8.23 -10.19
C GLU A 327 24.40 6.98 -9.44
N VAL A 328 24.11 7.09 -8.14
CA VAL A 328 23.75 5.96 -7.25
C VAL A 328 22.43 6.25 -6.55
N ALA A 329 21.51 5.28 -6.55
CA ALA A 329 20.30 5.28 -5.76
C ALA A 329 20.31 4.15 -4.72
N ALA A 330 19.52 4.32 -3.67
CA ALA A 330 19.23 3.30 -2.67
C ALA A 330 17.77 2.87 -2.79
N CYS A 331 17.48 1.57 -2.76
CA CYS A 331 16.12 1.04 -2.80
C CYS A 331 15.90 0.06 -1.65
N VAL A 332 15.01 0.40 -0.71
CA VAL A 332 14.64 -0.50 0.38
C VAL A 332 13.40 -1.32 0.02
N LEU A 333 13.46 -2.63 0.27
CA LEU A 333 12.32 -3.55 0.16
C LEU A 333 11.60 -3.59 1.51
N ALA A 334 10.49 -2.85 1.62
CA ALA A 334 9.71 -2.65 2.84
C ALA A 334 8.23 -3.09 2.69
N GLY A 335 7.97 -4.09 1.85
CA GLY A 335 6.62 -4.63 1.65
C GLY A 335 6.06 -5.44 2.83
N GLY A 336 6.94 -5.90 3.73
CA GLY A 336 6.57 -6.79 4.83
C GLY A 336 6.00 -6.08 6.07
N GLN A 337 4.96 -6.69 6.64
CA GLN A 337 4.42 -6.35 7.96
C GLN A 337 5.31 -6.87 9.10
N GLY A 338 5.26 -6.18 10.25
CA GLY A 338 6.01 -6.51 11.46
C GLY A 338 5.38 -7.61 12.33
N THR A 339 4.33 -8.30 11.86
CA THR A 339 3.52 -9.21 12.69
C THR A 339 4.29 -10.33 13.38
N ARG A 340 5.31 -10.92 12.74
CA ARG A 340 6.19 -11.93 13.36
C ARG A 340 7.03 -11.39 14.51
N LEU A 341 7.24 -10.08 14.57
CA LEU A 341 7.92 -9.38 15.68
C LEU A 341 6.94 -8.98 16.80
N GLY A 342 5.63 -9.27 16.65
CA GLY A 342 4.60 -8.77 17.54
C GLY A 342 4.27 -7.29 17.33
N PHE A 343 4.65 -6.71 16.18
CA PHE A 343 4.40 -5.31 15.85
C PHE A 343 3.29 -5.18 14.80
N ASP A 344 2.29 -4.36 15.12
CA ASP A 344 1.16 -4.07 14.23
C ASP A 344 1.48 -2.84 13.37
N GLY A 345 2.32 -3.04 12.35
CA GLY A 345 2.71 -2.01 11.41
C GLY A 345 3.86 -2.42 10.49
N PRO A 346 4.27 -1.54 9.55
CA PRO A 346 5.35 -1.82 8.62
C PRO A 346 6.65 -2.08 9.37
N LYS A 347 7.40 -3.13 8.99
CA LYS A 347 8.60 -3.55 9.73
C LYS A 347 9.63 -2.41 9.91
N GLY A 348 9.77 -1.51 8.93
CA GLY A 348 10.70 -0.39 9.01
C GLY A 348 10.36 0.64 10.10
N CYS A 349 9.11 0.69 10.56
CA CYS A 349 8.68 1.56 11.65
C CYS A 349 8.99 0.98 13.04
N TYR A 350 9.50 -0.25 13.11
CA TYR A 350 9.78 -0.92 14.38
C TYR A 350 10.99 -0.31 15.10
N ASP A 351 10.84 -0.03 16.40
CA ASP A 351 11.93 0.29 17.31
C ASP A 351 12.51 -1.02 17.88
N ILE A 352 13.79 -1.26 17.59
CA ILE A 352 14.51 -2.45 18.03
C ILE A 352 15.08 -2.32 19.46
N GLY A 353 14.79 -1.23 20.17
CA GLY A 353 15.18 -1.01 21.57
C GLY A 353 16.61 -0.53 21.76
N LEU A 354 17.17 0.18 20.78
CA LEU A 354 18.46 0.88 20.98
C LEU A 354 18.27 2.05 21.97
N PRO A 355 19.33 2.52 22.66
CA PRO A 355 19.23 3.66 23.58
C PRO A 355 18.63 4.94 22.97
N SER A 356 18.72 5.08 21.64
CA SER A 356 18.16 6.21 20.90
C SER A 356 16.69 6.04 20.52
N HIS A 357 16.11 4.85 20.71
CA HIS A 357 14.74 4.48 20.30
C HIS A 357 14.43 4.77 18.82
N LYS A 358 15.46 4.81 17.97
CA LYS A 358 15.29 5.08 16.54
C LYS A 358 14.66 3.88 15.84
N PRO A 359 13.56 4.08 15.09
CA PRO A 359 13.01 3.02 14.25
C PRO A 359 13.98 2.67 13.13
N ILE A 360 13.85 1.46 12.56
CA ILE A 360 14.76 0.98 11.50
C ILE A 360 14.86 1.96 10.33
N PHE A 361 13.75 2.55 9.88
CA PHE A 361 13.76 3.55 8.80
C PHE A 361 14.63 4.76 9.14
N GLN A 362 14.57 5.28 10.37
CA GLN A 362 15.42 6.40 10.76
C GLN A 362 16.90 6.02 10.72
N ILE A 363 17.27 4.83 11.19
CA ILE A 363 18.66 4.34 11.13
C ILE A 363 19.17 4.28 9.69
N LEU A 364 18.35 3.79 8.76
CA LEU A 364 18.70 3.68 7.34
C LEU A 364 18.82 5.07 6.69
N VAL A 365 17.87 5.98 6.95
CA VAL A 365 17.88 7.33 6.39
C VAL A 365 19.05 8.15 6.90
N GLU A 366 19.40 8.06 8.18
CA GLU A 366 20.57 8.77 8.73
C GLU A 366 21.89 8.27 8.11
N LYS A 367 22.01 6.97 7.80
CA LYS A 367 23.17 6.43 7.07
C LYS A 367 23.27 7.00 5.66
N LEU A 368 22.15 7.09 4.94
CA LEU A 368 22.07 7.70 3.61
C LEU A 368 22.44 9.19 3.66
N GLY A 369 21.90 9.92 4.63
CA GLY A 369 22.23 11.32 4.88
C GLY A 369 23.72 11.52 5.17
N ARG A 370 24.34 10.64 5.97
CA ARG A 370 25.79 10.71 6.20
C ARG A 370 26.60 10.47 4.93
N LEU A 371 26.19 9.55 4.06
CA LEU A 371 26.86 9.33 2.77
C LEU A 371 26.77 10.55 1.85
N VAL A 372 25.61 11.22 1.81
CA VAL A 372 25.46 12.48 1.06
C VAL A 372 26.41 13.54 1.61
N THR A 373 26.50 13.70 2.94
CA THR A 373 27.45 14.64 3.56
C THR A 373 28.90 14.30 3.22
N LEU A 374 29.31 13.03 3.34
CA LEU A 374 30.65 12.56 2.98
C LEU A 374 30.97 12.83 1.50
N ALA A 375 30.01 12.64 0.61
CA ALA A 375 30.19 12.91 -0.80
C ALA A 375 30.36 14.42 -1.08
N LYS A 376 29.67 15.30 -0.35
CA LYS A 376 29.87 16.76 -0.41
C LYS A 376 31.26 17.15 0.10
N GLU A 377 31.67 16.61 1.25
CA GLU A 377 33.00 16.83 1.83
C GLU A 377 34.12 16.41 0.88
N ALA A 378 33.90 15.35 0.09
CA ALA A 378 34.82 14.87 -0.94
C ALA A 378 34.76 15.67 -2.27
N GLY A 379 34.02 16.78 -2.35
CA GLY A 379 33.91 17.63 -3.54
C GLY A 379 32.92 17.12 -4.59
N GLY A 380 31.95 16.28 -4.20
CA GLY A 380 30.90 15.78 -5.08
C GLY A 380 30.02 16.91 -5.62
N PRO A 381 29.92 17.10 -6.95
CA PRO A 381 29.28 18.28 -7.54
C PRO A 381 27.75 18.32 -7.37
N LYS A 382 27.11 17.15 -7.22
CA LYS A 382 25.66 17.02 -7.06
C LYS A 382 25.30 16.56 -5.65
N ALA A 383 26.05 15.57 -5.14
CA ALA A 383 25.84 14.91 -3.86
C ALA A 383 24.35 14.65 -3.58
N PHE A 384 23.74 13.93 -4.52
CA PHE A 384 22.33 13.57 -4.56
C PHE A 384 22.23 12.05 -4.55
N LEU A 385 21.42 11.51 -3.64
CA LEU A 385 21.25 10.06 -3.49
C LEU A 385 19.77 9.75 -3.25
N PRO A 386 19.00 9.46 -4.30
CA PRO A 386 17.57 9.21 -4.14
C PRO A 386 17.34 7.91 -3.37
N PHE A 387 16.34 7.95 -2.48
CA PHE A 387 15.94 6.84 -1.64
C PHE A 387 14.56 6.33 -2.04
N LEU A 388 14.54 5.18 -2.69
CA LEU A 388 13.34 4.50 -3.15
C LEU A 388 12.85 3.56 -2.05
N VAL A 389 11.57 3.65 -1.70
CA VAL A 389 10.93 2.85 -0.64
C VAL A 389 9.82 2.02 -1.25
N MET A 390 10.10 0.74 -1.48
CA MET A 390 9.10 -0.21 -1.95
C MET A 390 8.23 -0.67 -0.79
N THR A 391 6.92 -0.50 -0.88
CA THR A 391 5.95 -0.99 0.11
C THR A 391 5.04 -2.06 -0.50
N SER A 392 4.13 -2.64 0.28
CA SER A 392 2.98 -3.39 -0.24
C SER A 392 1.74 -2.49 -0.23
N PRO A 393 0.64 -2.85 -0.92
CA PRO A 393 -0.61 -2.12 -0.80
C PRO A 393 -1.07 -1.97 0.67
N MET A 394 -0.78 -2.97 1.51
CA MET A 394 -1.12 -2.98 2.93
C MET A 394 -0.22 -2.09 3.79
N THR A 395 1.07 -1.94 3.45
CA THR A 395 2.01 -1.13 4.24
C THR A 395 2.17 0.30 3.71
N HIS A 396 1.67 0.60 2.50
CA HIS A 396 1.99 1.85 1.79
C HIS A 396 1.58 3.09 2.57
N LYS A 397 0.29 3.22 2.90
CA LYS A 397 -0.22 4.40 3.59
C LYS A 397 0.46 4.63 4.94
N GLN A 398 0.53 3.59 5.78
CA GLN A 398 1.18 3.68 7.09
C GLN A 398 2.66 4.08 6.97
N THR A 399 3.37 3.59 5.96
CA THR A 399 4.78 3.95 5.72
C THR A 399 4.91 5.42 5.32
N VAL A 400 4.10 5.89 4.37
CA VAL A 400 4.13 7.30 3.92
C VAL A 400 3.79 8.23 5.07
N ASP A 401 2.69 7.98 5.78
CA ASP A 401 2.26 8.77 6.94
C ASP A 401 3.36 8.81 8.02
N PHE A 402 4.08 7.70 8.22
CA PHE A 402 5.17 7.63 9.19
C PHE A 402 6.37 8.51 8.81
N PHE A 403 6.78 8.52 7.53
CA PHE A 403 7.83 9.42 7.06
C PHE A 403 7.41 10.88 7.14
N GLU A 404 6.17 11.21 6.77
CA GLU A 404 5.65 12.58 6.86
C GLU A 404 5.61 13.08 8.30
N LYS A 405 5.12 12.24 9.24
CA LYS A 405 5.09 12.54 10.68
C LYS A 405 6.48 12.89 11.25
N HIS A 406 7.53 12.26 10.72
CA HIS A 406 8.91 12.46 11.18
C HIS A 406 9.72 13.39 10.28
N SER A 407 9.06 14.20 9.43
CA SER A 407 9.72 15.13 8.52
C SER A 407 10.83 14.47 7.69
N PHE A 408 10.54 13.26 7.18
CA PHE A 408 11.46 12.43 6.38
C PHE A 408 12.82 12.18 7.06
N PHE A 409 12.88 12.25 8.39
CA PHE A 409 14.09 12.10 9.20
C PHE A 409 15.23 13.04 8.78
N GLY A 410 14.88 14.23 8.25
CA GLY A 410 15.83 15.25 7.79
C GLY A 410 16.31 15.08 6.34
N MET A 411 15.88 14.04 5.62
CA MET A 411 16.12 13.91 4.18
C MET A 411 15.12 14.78 3.39
N PRO A 412 15.51 15.42 2.27
CA PRO A 412 14.56 16.18 1.45
C PRO A 412 13.41 15.30 0.97
N LYS A 413 12.17 15.79 1.11
CA LYS A 413 10.95 15.05 0.71
C LYS A 413 11.02 14.56 -0.74
N ASP A 414 11.51 15.40 -1.64
CA ASP A 414 11.58 15.09 -3.08
C ASP A 414 12.62 14.03 -3.44
N ASP A 415 13.50 13.68 -2.50
CA ASP A 415 14.54 12.66 -2.65
C ASP A 415 14.08 11.28 -2.13
N VAL A 416 12.91 11.21 -1.47
CA VAL A 416 12.33 9.95 -0.95
C VAL A 416 11.13 9.54 -1.79
N TRP A 417 11.23 8.41 -2.51
CA TRP A 417 10.22 7.99 -3.49
C TRP A 417 9.53 6.70 -3.06
N PHE A 418 8.25 6.81 -2.72
CA PHE A 418 7.43 5.65 -2.37
C PHE A 418 6.78 5.05 -3.61
N PHE A 419 6.78 3.72 -3.68
CA PHE A 419 6.06 2.98 -4.68
C PHE A 419 5.61 1.63 -4.09
N ALA A 420 4.41 1.18 -4.46
CA ALA A 420 3.88 -0.09 -3.97
C ALA A 420 4.19 -1.21 -4.96
N GLN A 421 4.62 -2.37 -4.46
CA GLN A 421 4.69 -3.60 -5.23
C GLN A 421 3.27 -4.08 -5.59
N GLY A 422 3.20 -4.95 -6.60
CA GLY A 422 1.93 -5.49 -7.09
C GLY A 422 1.36 -6.59 -6.20
N VAL A 423 0.28 -7.17 -6.70
CA VAL A 423 -0.28 -8.43 -6.20
C VAL A 423 -0.50 -9.35 -7.39
N MET A 424 -0.34 -10.66 -7.17
CA MET A 424 -0.70 -11.70 -8.13
C MET A 424 -2.01 -12.36 -7.72
N PRO A 425 -2.88 -12.73 -8.68
CA PRO A 425 -4.02 -13.57 -8.38
C PRO A 425 -3.54 -14.95 -7.94
N CYS A 426 -4.22 -15.52 -6.94
CA CYS A 426 -4.08 -16.93 -6.59
C CYS A 426 -4.77 -17.77 -7.66
N LEU A 427 -4.12 -18.86 -8.09
CA LEU A 427 -4.60 -19.68 -9.20
C LEU A 427 -4.85 -21.12 -8.77
N THR A 428 -5.72 -21.85 -9.44
CA THR A 428 -5.74 -23.32 -9.39
C THR A 428 -4.54 -23.87 -10.16
N PRO A 429 -4.15 -25.15 -9.99
CA PRO A 429 -3.06 -25.75 -10.76
C PRO A 429 -3.28 -25.67 -12.29
N GLU A 430 -4.54 -25.63 -12.73
CA GLU A 430 -4.96 -25.48 -14.13
C GLU A 430 -4.94 -24.01 -14.61
N GLY A 431 -4.50 -23.07 -13.76
CA GLY A 431 -4.37 -21.65 -14.09
C GLY A 431 -5.65 -20.83 -13.96
N LYS A 432 -6.64 -21.29 -13.19
CA LYS A 432 -7.89 -20.56 -12.98
C LYS A 432 -7.77 -19.62 -11.79
N ILE A 433 -8.20 -18.37 -11.92
CA ILE A 433 -8.24 -17.43 -10.78
C ILE A 433 -9.17 -17.98 -9.68
N ILE A 434 -8.68 -17.95 -8.44
CA ILE A 434 -9.42 -18.31 -7.24
C ILE A 434 -10.07 -17.05 -6.67
N LEU A 435 -11.35 -17.15 -6.33
CA LEU A 435 -12.06 -16.13 -5.56
C LEU A 435 -11.99 -16.46 -4.08
N GLU A 436 -11.71 -15.48 -3.23
CA GLU A 436 -11.77 -15.59 -1.76
C GLU A 436 -13.21 -15.47 -1.24
N SER A 437 -14.02 -14.64 -1.90
CA SER A 437 -15.47 -14.48 -1.66
C SER A 437 -16.17 -14.09 -2.97
N ALA A 438 -17.49 -13.90 -2.95
CA ALA A 438 -18.28 -13.50 -4.11
C ALA A 438 -17.77 -12.21 -4.79
N GLY A 439 -17.22 -11.28 -4.01
CA GLY A 439 -16.72 -9.98 -4.49
C GLY A 439 -15.20 -9.79 -4.41
N VAL A 440 -14.44 -10.79 -3.97
CA VAL A 440 -13.01 -10.65 -3.68
C VAL A 440 -12.20 -11.72 -4.38
N MET A 441 -11.22 -11.30 -5.15
CA MET A 441 -10.22 -12.18 -5.77
C MET A 441 -9.18 -12.56 -4.71
N ALA A 442 -8.91 -13.85 -4.56
CA ALA A 442 -7.81 -14.29 -3.71
C ALA A 442 -6.50 -13.81 -4.36
N SER A 443 -5.70 -13.06 -3.61
CA SER A 443 -4.44 -12.50 -4.11
C SER A 443 -3.29 -12.70 -3.13
N ASN A 444 -2.07 -12.62 -3.63
CA ASN A 444 -0.86 -12.64 -2.82
C ASN A 444 0.08 -11.52 -3.27
N PRO A 445 0.91 -10.97 -2.36
CA PRO A 445 2.05 -10.16 -2.77
C PRO A 445 2.89 -10.94 -3.79
N ASP A 446 3.38 -10.28 -4.81
CA ASP A 446 4.17 -10.84 -5.92
C ASP A 446 5.62 -11.21 -5.53
N GLY A 447 5.92 -11.25 -4.23
CA GLY A 447 7.25 -11.53 -3.69
C GLY A 447 8.17 -10.30 -3.70
N ASN A 448 9.41 -10.45 -3.22
CA ASN A 448 10.37 -9.34 -3.25
C ASN A 448 10.92 -9.06 -4.66
N GLY A 449 10.77 -10.00 -5.61
CA GLY A 449 10.97 -9.81 -7.04
C GLY A 449 9.91 -8.89 -7.68
N GLY A 450 8.80 -8.61 -7.00
CA GLY A 450 7.82 -7.59 -7.38
C GLY A 450 8.41 -6.16 -7.49
N VAL A 451 9.64 -5.94 -7.00
CA VAL A 451 10.35 -4.66 -7.16
C VAL A 451 10.50 -4.24 -8.61
N TYR A 452 10.73 -5.17 -9.55
CA TYR A 452 10.97 -4.83 -10.95
C TYR A 452 9.72 -4.28 -11.65
N PRO A 453 8.57 -4.99 -11.66
CA PRO A 453 7.37 -4.45 -12.28
C PRO A 453 6.90 -3.19 -11.56
N ALA A 454 7.08 -3.11 -10.24
CA ALA A 454 6.71 -1.94 -9.44
C ALA A 454 7.55 -0.71 -9.79
N LEU A 455 8.87 -0.85 -9.95
CA LEU A 455 9.76 0.22 -10.40
C LEU A 455 9.41 0.73 -11.81
N LYS A 456 8.91 -0.15 -12.68
CA LYS A 456 8.45 0.25 -14.02
C LYS A 456 7.08 0.94 -13.98
N LYS A 457 6.09 0.33 -13.32
CA LYS A 457 4.71 0.86 -13.22
C LYS A 457 4.67 2.22 -12.53
N SER A 458 5.52 2.45 -11.53
CA SER A 458 5.60 3.73 -10.81
C SER A 458 6.30 4.86 -11.58
N GLY A 459 6.96 4.55 -12.71
CA GLY A 459 7.81 5.50 -13.42
C GLY A 459 9.16 5.77 -12.73
N CYS A 460 9.50 5.05 -11.64
CA CYS A 460 10.78 5.22 -10.95
C CYS A 460 11.98 4.93 -11.88
N LEU A 461 11.93 3.90 -12.72
CA LEU A 461 13.01 3.61 -13.68
C LEU A 461 13.25 4.77 -14.66
N ASP A 462 12.16 5.33 -15.20
CA ASP A 462 12.23 6.42 -16.16
C ASP A 462 12.79 7.69 -15.48
N ARG A 463 12.40 7.95 -14.22
CA ARG A 463 12.95 9.03 -13.39
C ARG A 463 14.43 8.84 -13.04
N LEU A 464 14.87 7.61 -12.73
CA LEU A 464 16.27 7.30 -12.48
C LEU A 464 17.13 7.61 -13.72
N ARG A 465 16.68 7.17 -14.90
CA ARG A 465 17.35 7.47 -16.19
C ARG A 465 17.41 8.97 -16.45
N SER A 466 16.30 9.70 -16.29
CA SER A 466 16.26 11.14 -16.56
C SER A 466 17.18 11.96 -15.64
N LEU A 467 17.44 11.47 -14.43
CA LEU A 467 18.33 12.12 -13.45
C LEU A 467 19.81 11.72 -13.60
N GLY A 468 20.14 10.84 -14.55
CA GLY A 468 21.50 10.34 -14.77
C GLY A 468 21.96 9.34 -13.72
N VAL A 469 21.04 8.70 -12.98
CA VAL A 469 21.38 7.62 -12.06
C VAL A 469 21.79 6.39 -12.88
N LYS A 470 22.92 5.77 -12.52
CA LYS A 470 23.50 4.63 -13.24
C LYS A 470 23.32 3.31 -12.50
N SER A 471 23.15 3.35 -11.17
CA SER A 471 23.05 2.15 -10.35
C SER A 471 22.09 2.29 -9.19
N VAL A 472 21.47 1.18 -8.79
CA VAL A 472 20.56 1.07 -7.66
C VAL A 472 21.10 -0.01 -6.71
N HIS A 473 21.29 0.35 -5.44
CA HIS A 473 21.54 -0.63 -4.38
C HIS A 473 20.21 -1.01 -3.72
N CYS A 474 19.70 -2.20 -4.04
CA CYS A 474 18.49 -2.77 -3.44
C CYS A 474 18.83 -3.56 -2.17
N PHE A 475 18.10 -3.33 -1.08
CA PHE A 475 18.31 -4.05 0.17
C PHE A 475 17.02 -4.26 0.98
N SER A 476 17.00 -5.30 1.82
CA SER A 476 15.86 -5.58 2.70
C SER A 476 15.81 -4.65 3.92
N VAL A 477 14.60 -4.27 4.34
CA VAL A 477 14.37 -3.43 5.54
C VAL A 477 14.69 -4.16 6.85
N ASP A 478 14.75 -5.49 6.85
CA ASP A 478 14.93 -6.29 8.07
C ASP A 478 16.35 -6.30 8.65
N ASN A 479 17.32 -5.70 7.95
CA ASN A 479 18.69 -5.61 8.39
C ASN A 479 19.04 -4.18 8.87
N PRO A 480 18.93 -3.86 10.17
CA PRO A 480 19.32 -2.55 10.69
C PRO A 480 20.83 -2.28 10.58
N LEU A 481 21.66 -3.32 10.43
CA LEU A 481 23.10 -3.20 10.20
C LEU A 481 23.44 -2.94 8.73
N CYS A 482 22.45 -2.94 7.83
CA CYS A 482 22.64 -2.63 6.42
C CYS A 482 23.47 -1.35 6.26
N ARG A 483 24.26 -1.32 5.19
CA ARG A 483 24.97 -0.14 4.71
C ARG A 483 24.32 0.25 3.37
N PRO A 484 23.20 0.99 3.38
CA PRO A 484 22.57 1.48 2.16
C PRO A 484 23.59 2.24 1.31
N ALA A 485 23.57 2.03 -0.01
CA ALA A 485 24.55 2.59 -0.94
C ALA A 485 26.04 2.47 -0.50
N ASP A 486 26.44 1.36 0.16
CA ASP A 486 27.81 1.13 0.62
C ASP A 486 28.86 1.43 -0.47
N PRO A 487 29.70 2.49 -0.31
CA PRO A 487 30.67 2.91 -1.32
C PRO A 487 31.66 1.81 -1.68
N ARG A 488 32.01 0.92 -0.74
CA ARG A 488 32.93 -0.20 -1.01
C ARG A 488 32.31 -1.23 -1.94
N PHE A 489 31.07 -1.60 -1.67
CA PHE A 489 30.36 -2.59 -2.49
C PHE A 489 29.99 -2.01 -3.86
N VAL A 490 29.48 -0.78 -3.90
CA VAL A 490 29.19 -0.05 -5.14
C VAL A 490 30.47 0.10 -5.96
N GLY A 491 31.56 0.60 -5.37
CA GLY A 491 32.84 0.76 -6.05
C GLY A 491 33.44 -0.55 -6.55
N TYR A 492 33.30 -1.65 -5.79
CA TYR A 492 33.69 -2.97 -6.27
C TYR A 492 32.91 -3.37 -7.52
N CYS A 493 31.58 -3.23 -7.52
CA CYS A 493 30.73 -3.52 -8.68
C CYS A 493 31.11 -2.65 -9.89
N LEU A 494 31.34 -1.36 -9.68
CA LEU A 494 31.78 -0.43 -10.72
C LEU A 494 33.16 -0.83 -11.29
N SER A 495 34.11 -1.21 -10.45
CA SER A 495 35.44 -1.65 -10.89
C SER A 495 35.41 -2.91 -11.76
N LYS A 496 34.36 -3.73 -11.62
CA LYS A 496 34.10 -4.92 -12.43
C LYS A 496 33.21 -4.64 -13.65
N ASN A 497 32.80 -3.38 -13.85
CA ASN A 497 31.80 -3.01 -14.84
C ASN A 497 30.53 -3.87 -14.74
N ALA A 498 30.12 -4.17 -13.50
CA ALA A 498 29.05 -5.13 -13.24
C ALA A 498 27.68 -4.57 -13.64
N ASP A 499 26.83 -5.43 -14.21
CA ASP A 499 25.43 -5.13 -14.48
C ASP A 499 24.52 -5.55 -13.31
N CYS A 500 24.92 -6.59 -12.58
CA CYS A 500 24.29 -7.08 -11.37
C CYS A 500 25.37 -7.43 -10.34
N GLY A 501 25.07 -7.23 -9.06
CA GLY A 501 25.98 -7.61 -7.98
C GLY A 501 25.24 -8.16 -6.77
N ASN A 502 25.84 -9.14 -6.09
CA ASN A 502 25.32 -9.68 -4.84
C ASN A 502 26.32 -9.52 -3.70
N LYS A 503 25.84 -8.98 -2.59
CA LYS A 503 26.58 -8.92 -1.33
C LYS A 503 26.12 -10.06 -0.43
N CYS A 504 27.08 -10.80 0.09
CA CYS A 504 26.84 -11.96 0.94
C CYS A 504 27.54 -11.81 2.30
N VAL A 505 27.21 -12.73 3.19
CA VAL A 505 28.04 -13.08 4.35
C VAL A 505 28.32 -14.57 4.30
N TRP A 506 29.48 -15.00 4.80
CA TRP A 506 29.74 -16.42 4.89
C TRP A 506 28.80 -17.07 5.92
N LYS A 507 28.27 -18.25 5.59
CA LYS A 507 27.45 -19.05 6.49
C LYS A 507 28.25 -19.40 7.75
N ALA A 508 27.62 -19.23 8.91
CA ALA A 508 28.21 -19.57 10.19
C ALA A 508 28.27 -21.09 10.39
N THR A 509 27.22 -21.79 9.95
CA THR A 509 27.11 -23.25 10.03
C THR A 509 26.53 -23.83 8.74
N PRO A 510 26.77 -25.12 8.43
CA PRO A 510 26.13 -25.80 7.29
C PRO A 510 24.60 -25.68 7.29
N GLN A 511 23.98 -25.72 8.48
CA GLN A 511 22.52 -25.75 8.68
C GLN A 511 21.86 -24.37 8.68
N GLU A 512 22.63 -23.28 8.58
CA GLU A 512 22.07 -21.94 8.52
C GLU A 512 21.11 -21.82 7.31
N LYS A 513 19.85 -21.44 7.60
CA LYS A 513 18.75 -21.34 6.63
C LYS A 513 18.84 -20.02 5.86
N VAL A 514 19.77 -19.98 4.92
CA VAL A 514 19.98 -18.87 4.01
C VAL A 514 20.27 -19.43 2.62
N GLY A 515 19.67 -18.83 1.60
CA GLY A 515 20.03 -19.13 0.21
C GLY A 515 21.49 -18.76 -0.04
N VAL A 516 22.19 -19.54 -0.87
CA VAL A 516 23.61 -19.36 -1.13
C VAL A 516 23.87 -19.08 -2.60
N MET A 517 24.88 -18.26 -2.89
CA MET A 517 25.36 -18.10 -4.25
C MET A 517 25.95 -19.41 -4.77
N ALA A 518 25.56 -19.77 -5.99
CA ALA A 518 26.05 -20.91 -6.74
C ALA A 518 25.95 -20.62 -8.25
N ARG A 519 26.33 -21.58 -9.09
CA ARG A 519 25.98 -21.59 -10.51
C ARG A 519 25.06 -22.77 -10.82
N LYS A 520 23.95 -22.49 -11.52
CA LYS A 520 23.01 -23.50 -12.02
C LYS A 520 23.09 -23.50 -13.54
N GLY A 521 23.52 -24.62 -14.13
CA GLY A 521 23.74 -24.70 -15.59
C GLY A 521 24.72 -23.65 -16.11
N GLY A 522 25.81 -23.41 -15.35
CA GLY A 522 26.82 -22.41 -15.68
C GLY A 522 26.36 -20.95 -15.54
N LYS A 523 25.17 -20.65 -15.03
CA LYS A 523 24.70 -19.27 -14.79
C LYS A 523 24.69 -18.94 -13.30
N PRO A 524 25.01 -17.72 -12.87
CA PRO A 524 24.98 -17.37 -11.46
C PRO A 524 23.54 -17.40 -10.93
N SER A 525 23.35 -17.93 -9.73
CA SER A 525 22.03 -18.13 -9.13
C SER A 525 22.15 -18.14 -7.60
N VAL A 526 21.02 -17.91 -6.93
CA VAL A 526 20.88 -18.22 -5.50
C VAL A 526 20.13 -19.54 -5.38
N VAL A 527 20.71 -20.48 -4.65
CA VAL A 527 20.09 -21.78 -4.35
C VAL A 527 19.56 -21.72 -2.93
N GLU A 528 18.26 -21.92 -2.76
CA GLU A 528 17.63 -21.94 -1.45
C GLU A 528 18.11 -23.14 -0.63
N TYR A 529 18.10 -23.00 0.70
CA TYR A 529 18.60 -24.04 1.60
C TYR A 529 17.83 -25.37 1.48
N SER A 530 16.58 -25.34 1.02
CA SER A 530 15.75 -26.52 0.76
C SER A 530 16.15 -27.29 -0.51
N GLU A 531 16.96 -26.68 -1.38
CA GLU A 531 17.39 -27.26 -2.66
C GLU A 531 18.82 -27.84 -2.60
N LEU A 532 19.53 -27.66 -1.48
CA LEU A 532 20.87 -28.22 -1.26
C LEU A 532 20.79 -29.56 -0.53
N ASP A 533 21.39 -30.59 -1.11
CA ASP A 533 21.60 -31.88 -0.44
C ASP A 533 22.62 -31.78 0.71
N GLU A 534 22.60 -32.77 1.61
CA GLU A 534 23.47 -32.77 2.79
C GLU A 534 24.96 -32.75 2.48
N GLU A 535 25.38 -33.41 1.40
CA GLU A 535 26.78 -33.46 1.01
C GLU A 535 27.28 -32.08 0.61
N ARG A 536 26.54 -31.38 -0.28
CA ARG A 536 26.84 -30.02 -0.72
C ARG A 536 26.75 -29.03 0.43
N MET A 537 25.76 -29.16 1.32
CA MET A 537 25.64 -28.30 2.51
C MET A 537 26.87 -28.39 3.43
N LYS A 538 27.47 -29.57 3.57
CA LYS A 538 28.60 -29.84 4.48
C LYS A 538 29.97 -29.72 3.77
N LYS A 539 30.02 -29.64 2.44
CA LYS A 539 31.25 -29.63 1.64
C LYS A 539 32.16 -28.44 2.02
N ARG A 540 33.44 -28.73 2.25
CA ARG A 540 34.46 -27.74 2.61
C ARG A 540 35.62 -27.73 1.61
N ASP A 541 36.22 -26.55 1.43
CA ASP A 541 37.44 -26.35 0.66
C ASP A 541 38.67 -26.80 1.45
N ALA A 542 39.86 -26.74 0.83
CA ALA A 542 41.13 -27.10 1.48
C ALA A 542 41.48 -26.22 2.70
N ALA A 543 40.91 -25.02 2.80
CA ALA A 543 41.05 -24.11 3.93
C ALA A 543 39.98 -24.35 5.03
N GLY A 544 39.14 -25.37 4.87
CA GLY A 544 38.07 -25.71 5.80
C GLY A 544 36.83 -24.82 5.71
N ARG A 545 36.72 -23.92 4.73
CA ARG A 545 35.54 -23.06 4.52
C ARG A 545 34.47 -23.82 3.76
N LEU A 546 33.20 -23.54 4.04
CA LEU A 546 32.09 -24.13 3.29
C LEU A 546 32.16 -23.73 1.82
N VAL A 547 32.15 -24.70 0.89
CA VAL A 547 32.17 -24.44 -0.55
C VAL A 547 30.94 -23.65 -0.98
N PHE A 548 29.76 -24.07 -0.52
CA PHE A 548 28.49 -23.35 -0.66
C PHE A 548 28.24 -22.47 0.58
N GLY A 549 29.19 -21.58 0.87
CA GLY A 549 29.19 -20.74 2.06
C GLY A 549 28.68 -19.32 1.88
N ALA A 550 28.59 -18.82 0.64
CA ALA A 550 28.22 -17.43 0.35
C ALA A 550 26.72 -17.17 0.53
N GLY A 551 26.29 -16.92 1.76
CA GLY A 551 24.89 -16.68 2.12
C GLY A 551 24.37 -15.33 1.65
N ASN A 552 23.30 -15.35 0.87
CA ASN A 552 22.60 -14.16 0.39
C ASN A 552 21.97 -13.38 1.57
N ILE A 553 22.26 -12.08 1.65
CA ILE A 553 21.69 -11.18 2.68
C ILE A 553 20.75 -10.14 2.08
N CYS A 554 20.20 -10.41 0.89
CA CYS A 554 19.30 -9.52 0.18
C CYS A 554 19.86 -8.09 0.05
N ASN A 555 21.11 -7.98 -0.43
CA ASN A 555 21.80 -6.72 -0.71
C ASN A 555 22.38 -6.82 -2.13
N HIS A 556 21.78 -6.09 -3.06
CA HIS A 556 22.00 -6.27 -4.49
C HIS A 556 22.31 -4.96 -5.18
N PHE A 557 23.31 -4.98 -6.06
CA PHE A 557 23.61 -3.89 -6.97
C PHE A 557 22.98 -4.19 -8.33
N PHE A 558 22.31 -3.22 -8.93
CA PHE A 558 21.85 -3.34 -10.32
C PHE A 558 22.23 -2.07 -11.08
N SER A 559 22.74 -2.22 -12.30
CA SER A 559 22.82 -1.08 -13.21
C SER A 559 21.41 -0.73 -13.70
N VAL A 560 21.15 0.55 -13.93
CA VAL A 560 19.84 1.01 -14.42
C VAL A 560 19.55 0.44 -15.81
N ASP A 561 20.56 0.29 -16.66
CA ASP A 561 20.40 -0.31 -17.98
C ASP A 561 20.11 -1.81 -17.91
N PHE A 562 20.70 -2.54 -16.97
CA PHE A 562 20.32 -3.94 -16.73
C PHE A 562 18.85 -4.07 -16.33
N LEU A 563 18.38 -3.22 -15.41
CA LEU A 563 16.98 -3.22 -15.00
C LEU A 563 16.06 -2.94 -16.19
N CYS A 564 16.34 -1.88 -16.96
CA CYS A 564 15.46 -1.42 -18.03
C CYS A 564 15.50 -2.28 -19.30
N ASP A 565 16.70 -2.75 -19.70
CA ASP A 565 16.89 -3.33 -21.03
C ASP A 565 17.00 -4.86 -20.99
N VAL A 566 17.24 -5.45 -19.80
CA VAL A 566 17.33 -6.91 -19.63
C VAL A 566 16.23 -7.44 -18.72
N VAL A 567 16.06 -6.88 -17.52
CA VAL A 567 15.08 -7.41 -16.56
C VAL A 567 13.66 -7.10 -17.00
N VAL A 568 13.35 -5.84 -17.34
CA VAL A 568 11.98 -5.42 -17.70
C VAL A 568 11.37 -6.25 -18.84
N PRO A 569 12.09 -6.52 -19.95
CA PRO A 569 11.55 -7.36 -21.02
C PRO A 569 11.34 -8.84 -20.63
N ASN A 570 11.96 -9.33 -19.57
CA ASN A 570 11.98 -10.75 -19.19
C ASN A 570 11.26 -11.06 -17.86
N MET A 571 10.52 -10.11 -17.28
CA MET A 571 9.99 -10.25 -15.92
C MET A 571 9.00 -11.41 -15.73
N SER A 572 8.23 -11.77 -16.75
CA SER A 572 7.29 -12.89 -16.65
C SER A 572 7.98 -14.23 -16.41
N ALA A 573 9.27 -14.35 -16.69
CA ALA A 573 10.03 -15.59 -16.51
C ALA A 573 10.55 -15.80 -15.06
N MET A 574 10.24 -14.90 -14.12
CA MET A 574 10.88 -14.86 -12.79
C MET A 574 10.02 -15.45 -11.65
N PHE A 575 8.87 -16.05 -11.96
CA PHE A 575 7.95 -16.53 -10.92
C PHE A 575 8.13 -18.01 -10.61
N HIS A 576 8.01 -18.32 -9.32
CA HIS A 576 8.01 -19.68 -8.78
C HIS A 576 6.60 -20.09 -8.34
N LEU A 577 6.33 -21.40 -8.41
CA LEU A 577 5.08 -21.99 -7.91
C LEU A 577 5.17 -22.32 -6.42
N ALA A 578 4.32 -21.70 -5.62
CA ALA A 578 4.11 -22.07 -4.23
C ALA A 578 2.72 -22.71 -4.04
N HIS A 579 2.68 -24.02 -3.80
CA HIS A 579 1.43 -24.71 -3.47
C HIS A 579 0.97 -24.32 -2.06
N LYS A 580 -0.26 -23.80 -1.95
CA LYS A 580 -0.85 -23.37 -0.68
C LYS A 580 -2.30 -23.82 -0.58
N LYS A 581 -2.78 -23.94 0.66
CA LYS A 581 -4.21 -23.94 0.94
C LYS A 581 -4.67 -22.48 0.92
N ILE A 582 -5.55 -22.13 -0.02
CA ILE A 582 -5.96 -20.74 -0.27
C ILE A 582 -7.41 -20.57 0.21
N PRO A 583 -7.71 -19.55 1.04
CA PRO A 583 -9.09 -19.17 1.33
C PRO A 583 -9.87 -18.97 0.03
N HIS A 584 -11.07 -19.54 -0.05
CA HIS A 584 -11.85 -19.53 -1.28
C HIS A 584 -13.33 -19.32 -1.02
N ALA A 585 -14.06 -18.85 -2.03
CA ALA A 585 -15.49 -18.67 -1.97
C ALA A 585 -16.21 -20.04 -1.99
N GLY A 586 -17.04 -20.30 -0.98
CA GLY A 586 -17.99 -21.41 -0.96
C GLY A 586 -19.14 -21.21 -1.94
N ASP A 587 -20.06 -22.18 -2.03
CA ASP A 587 -21.20 -22.12 -2.95
C ASP A 587 -22.19 -21.00 -2.63
N ASP A 588 -22.19 -20.51 -1.39
CA ASP A 588 -22.96 -19.36 -0.93
C ASP A 588 -22.26 -18.00 -1.12
N GLY A 589 -21.06 -18.00 -1.72
CA GLY A 589 -20.26 -16.80 -1.94
C GLY A 589 -19.43 -16.35 -0.74
N LYS A 590 -19.53 -17.01 0.41
CA LYS A 590 -18.77 -16.64 1.62
C LYS A 590 -17.39 -17.29 1.63
N THR A 591 -16.45 -16.67 2.34
CA THR A 591 -15.09 -17.19 2.47
C THR A 591 -15.04 -18.44 3.33
N VAL A 592 -14.53 -19.51 2.74
CA VAL A 592 -14.17 -20.76 3.41
C VAL A 592 -12.66 -20.74 3.66
N LYS A 593 -12.28 -20.79 4.93
CA LYS A 593 -10.87 -20.92 5.34
C LYS A 593 -10.52 -22.41 5.41
N PRO A 594 -9.53 -22.90 4.65
CA PRO A 594 -9.08 -24.28 4.78
C PRO A 594 -8.44 -24.48 6.15
N ASP A 595 -8.88 -25.48 6.91
CA ASP A 595 -8.34 -25.76 8.24
C ASP A 595 -6.83 -26.05 8.20
N ALA A 596 -6.12 -25.46 9.17
CA ALA A 596 -4.75 -25.81 9.50
C ALA A 596 -4.78 -27.16 10.25
N ASN A 597 -4.20 -28.20 9.63
CA ASN A 597 -3.96 -29.54 10.17
C ASN A 597 -4.91 -30.05 11.27
N ASN A 598 -5.94 -30.83 10.89
CA ASN A 598 -6.50 -31.92 11.72
C ASN A 598 -6.79 -33.13 10.81
N GLY A 599 -6.44 -34.32 11.30
CA GLY A 599 -6.37 -35.56 10.54
C GLY A 599 -7.72 -36.27 10.31
N TRP A 600 -7.62 -37.26 9.42
CA TRP A 600 -8.47 -38.44 9.23
C TRP A 600 -9.71 -38.58 10.13
N HIS A 601 -10.88 -38.19 9.62
CA HIS A 601 -12.15 -38.80 10.01
C HIS A 601 -12.73 -39.57 8.82
N SER A 602 -12.96 -40.85 9.06
CA SER A 602 -13.44 -41.85 8.12
C SER A 602 -14.80 -41.47 7.52
N GLY A 603 -14.88 -41.38 6.19
CA GLY A 603 -16.16 -41.52 5.47
C GLY A 603 -16.51 -40.47 4.43
N VAL A 604 -15.72 -39.41 4.23
CA VAL A 604 -16.00 -38.39 3.20
C VAL A 604 -14.82 -38.31 2.22
N SER A 605 -15.13 -38.36 0.91
CA SER A 605 -14.13 -38.28 -0.16
C SER A 605 -13.29 -36.99 -0.05
N TRP A 606 -11.98 -37.14 0.15
CA TRP A 606 -11.03 -36.06 0.45
C TRP A 606 -10.70 -35.13 -0.73
N GLU A 607 -11.17 -35.40 -1.94
CA GLU A 607 -10.82 -34.60 -3.13
C GLU A 607 -11.65 -33.32 -3.30
N LEU A 608 -12.72 -33.13 -2.54
CA LEU A 608 -13.73 -32.09 -2.83
C LEU A 608 -13.70 -30.82 -1.95
N LEU A 609 -12.90 -30.74 -0.88
CA LEU A 609 -13.06 -29.67 0.14
C LEU A 609 -11.80 -28.85 0.48
N VAL A 610 -10.68 -29.03 -0.22
CA VAL A 610 -9.52 -28.14 -0.08
C VAL A 610 -9.11 -27.66 -1.47
N VAL A 611 -9.42 -26.41 -1.81
CA VAL A 611 -8.83 -25.76 -2.99
C VAL A 611 -7.33 -25.65 -2.75
N ARG A 612 -6.58 -26.62 -3.29
CA ARG A 612 -5.13 -26.52 -3.44
C ARG A 612 -4.89 -25.53 -4.57
N GLY A 613 -4.42 -24.35 -4.21
CA GLY A 613 -4.05 -23.32 -5.18
C GLY A 613 -2.54 -23.19 -5.28
N VAL A 614 -2.11 -22.48 -6.32
CA VAL A 614 -0.74 -22.02 -6.53
C VAL A 614 -0.70 -20.52 -6.36
N LYS A 615 0.34 -20.05 -5.67
CA LYS A 615 0.74 -18.66 -5.62
C LYS A 615 1.95 -18.49 -6.52
N LEU A 616 1.97 -17.43 -7.30
CA LEU A 616 3.14 -16.99 -8.05
C LEU A 616 3.89 -15.99 -7.17
N GLU A 617 5.13 -16.31 -6.83
CA GLU A 617 6.03 -15.44 -6.07
C GLU A 617 7.35 -15.33 -6.84
N ALA A 618 7.85 -14.11 -7.02
CA ALA A 618 9.15 -13.87 -7.63
C ALA A 618 10.17 -13.49 -6.54
N PHE A 619 11.41 -13.96 -6.69
CA PHE A 619 12.52 -13.52 -5.85
C PHE A 619 13.38 -12.49 -6.56
N ILE A 620 13.85 -11.50 -5.81
CA ILE A 620 14.72 -10.44 -6.34
C ILE A 620 16.05 -10.97 -6.92
N PHE A 621 16.45 -12.20 -6.59
CA PHE A 621 17.68 -12.79 -7.14
C PHE A 621 17.44 -13.66 -8.38
N ASP A 622 16.19 -13.86 -8.82
CA ASP A 622 15.86 -14.66 -10.02
C ASP A 622 16.34 -14.01 -11.32
N VAL A 623 16.77 -12.75 -11.27
CA VAL A 623 17.41 -12.05 -12.41
C VAL A 623 18.88 -12.37 -12.55
N PHE A 624 19.53 -13.01 -11.57
CA PHE A 624 20.98 -13.27 -11.61
C PHE A 624 21.39 -14.07 -12.85
N PRO A 625 20.65 -15.11 -13.30
CA PRO A 625 20.99 -15.82 -14.53
C PRO A 625 20.94 -14.97 -15.80
N MET A 626 20.33 -13.79 -15.76
CA MET A 626 20.26 -12.84 -16.88
C MET A 626 21.47 -11.90 -16.92
N SER A 627 22.24 -11.82 -15.85
CA SER A 627 23.44 -10.98 -15.76
C SER A 627 24.56 -11.51 -16.66
N SER A 628 25.18 -10.60 -17.40
CA SER A 628 26.35 -10.88 -18.23
C SER A 628 27.66 -10.64 -17.48
N ARG A 629 27.65 -9.80 -16.44
CA ARG A 629 28.82 -9.38 -15.67
C ARG A 629 28.46 -9.30 -14.19
N MET A 630 28.19 -10.45 -13.59
CA MET A 630 27.82 -10.50 -12.18
C MET A 630 29.03 -10.30 -11.27
N ALA A 631 28.92 -9.41 -10.29
CA ALA A 631 29.92 -9.23 -9.23
C ALA A 631 29.42 -9.81 -7.90
N CYS A 632 30.24 -10.63 -7.24
CA CYS A 632 29.87 -11.21 -5.95
C CYS A 632 30.90 -10.86 -4.88
N ALA A 633 30.44 -10.30 -3.76
CA ALA A 633 31.31 -9.88 -2.66
C ALA A 633 30.80 -10.38 -1.30
N SER A 634 31.64 -11.01 -0.49
CA SER A 634 31.32 -11.22 0.94
C SER A 634 31.81 -10.09 1.81
N SER A 635 30.99 -9.74 2.79
CA SER A 635 31.36 -8.88 3.91
C SER A 635 31.43 -9.66 5.22
N ALA A 636 32.13 -9.10 6.21
CA ALA A 636 32.17 -9.68 7.54
C ALA A 636 30.78 -9.59 8.19
N ARG A 637 30.31 -10.71 8.74
CA ARG A 637 29.21 -10.70 9.71
C ARG A 637 29.76 -10.09 11.00
N VAL A 638 29.04 -9.13 11.59
CA VAL A 638 29.36 -8.64 12.94
C VAL A 638 29.24 -9.85 13.87
N LYS A 639 30.34 -10.21 14.53
CA LYS A 639 30.39 -11.31 15.49
C LYS A 639 29.88 -10.86 16.84
#